data_AF-A0A7W1TTF0-F1
#
_entry.id   AF-A0A7W1TTF0-F1
#
_cell.length_a   1.000
_cell.length_b   1.000
_cell.length_c   1.000
_cell.angle_alpha   90.00
_cell.angle_beta   90.00
_cell.angle_gamma   90.00
#
_symmetry.space_group_name_H-M   'P 1'
#
loop_
_entity.id
_entity.type
_entity.pdbx_description
1 polymer ?
#
loop_
_entity_poly.entity_id
_entity_poly.type
_entity_poly.pdbx_seq_one_letter_code
_entity_poly.pdbx_strand_id
1 'polypeptide(L)'
;GAVKVLDFGLAKLNGPAEAGPSPSDLVNSPTITSPAAMTRMGVILGTAAYMSPEQAKGKPVDRAADLWAFGAVLYEMLAGKVAFDGETVTDVLAAIIMRDPDWTALPPATPPSIVRLLRRCLDRDRRRRLADAGEARFQIEEALAGPGNAGSAHARATRRGALAWAPWAIAAAALAVAVVALAWPRDTAPAASMTHVSLEAPRGGALSTVLRPALAISPDGSSVVFVATVAGVDRLYVRDGHQFDARVLEGTEGASHPDISPDGRWVAFIAMNKLYKVPIGGGAKTELATVNDPRGLSWDLDDAILVTPQSVGGIITVPAAGGRAGIVTTPVSGTERTHRWPQMLPGGRAVMFTVGDFANPDNYYGAKIDVQILATGERRTVLHAAEMARYSASGHLIFARAGALFSVPFDPVSLAAGDAPQGLLQGLAGDSTTGAAHFDISPAGTLAYIAAGGDQALTRPAWVDRAGRIEFLEVPAGVYTDPSISPDGRRIAVSVVAGGGRDIWIYHVDRKTFTRTTFGGQNVTPLWSADGSWIYFASLDPSDSSSTIWRRRADGSRDAEPVVFLPHRLYLNALSRDGRHIIFDHSHAATKASDIALVPLLRDAVSTPIVATNAEEFTSRPSPDGRWLAYESNESSRSEIYVRPADPGASGRWQVSTTGGREPKWSRDGRSLYYRFDNQLFSVAIESTPAFENRTPVQVLSNVYDPRIETGVAYDVHPDGRFLMIRLADENAVSDSIRLILNAFDEIRKIGSGK
;
A
#
# COMPACT_ATOMS: atom_id res chain seq x y z
N GLY A 1 -3.83 18.91 22.28
CA GLY A 1 -3.28 20.26 22.03
C GLY A 1 -3.54 20.61 20.58
N ALA A 2 -3.96 21.85 20.29
CA ALA A 2 -4.23 22.27 18.91
C ALA A 2 -2.90 22.40 18.14
N VAL A 3 -2.70 21.56 17.14
CA VAL A 3 -1.59 21.66 16.18
C VAL A 3 -1.93 22.79 15.22
N LYS A 4 -1.05 23.79 15.10
CA LYS A 4 -1.14 24.82 14.07
C LYS A 4 -0.12 24.49 12.98
N VAL A 5 -0.63 24.20 11.78
CA VAL A 5 0.18 24.07 10.57
C VAL A 5 0.51 25.47 10.07
N LEU A 6 1.79 25.78 9.88
CA LEU A 6 2.26 27.00 9.21
C LEU A 6 2.86 26.59 7.86
N ASP A 7 2.67 27.44 6.85
CA ASP A 7 3.07 27.12 5.47
C ASP A 7 4.59 26.90 5.35
N PHE A 8 4.96 25.95 4.48
CA PHE A 8 6.29 25.32 4.32
C PHE A 8 6.73 24.33 5.41
N GLY A 9 5.78 23.60 6.02
CA GLY A 9 6.09 22.34 6.70
C GLY A 9 6.67 22.45 8.12
N LEU A 10 6.41 23.55 8.83
CA LEU A 10 6.80 23.69 10.24
C LEU A 10 5.56 23.64 11.15
N ALA A 11 5.45 22.57 11.94
CA ALA A 11 4.44 22.44 13.00
C ALA A 11 5.10 22.68 14.38
N LYS A 12 4.47 23.49 15.24
CA LYS A 12 4.91 23.71 16.63
C LYS A 12 3.75 23.62 17.61
N LEU A 13 3.96 22.92 18.73
CA LEU A 13 3.02 22.80 19.84
C LEU A 13 3.08 24.05 20.73
N ASN A 14 1.94 24.68 20.97
CA ASN A 14 1.81 25.78 21.93
C ASN A 14 1.41 25.24 23.30
N GLY A 15 2.29 25.41 24.30
CA GLY A 15 2.01 25.20 25.72
C GLY A 15 2.68 26.28 26.59
N PRO A 16 2.19 26.55 27.81
CA PRO A 16 2.78 27.58 28.67
C PRO A 16 4.17 27.18 29.13
N ALA A 17 5.05 28.17 29.27
CA ALA A 17 6.44 28.01 29.61
C ALA A 17 6.64 27.40 31.01
N GLU A 18 7.15 26.17 31.08
CA GLU A 18 7.90 25.66 32.23
C GLU A 18 8.80 24.47 31.83
N ALA A 19 10.06 24.53 32.28
CA ALA A 19 11.18 23.59 32.13
C ALA A 19 11.65 23.23 30.69
N GLY A 20 12.84 23.73 30.32
CA GLY A 20 13.50 23.43 29.04
C GLY A 20 14.00 21.98 28.93
N PRO A 21 13.98 21.36 27.73
CA PRO A 21 14.44 19.98 27.53
C PRO A 21 15.97 19.87 27.54
N SER A 22 16.46 18.68 27.92
CA SER A 22 17.88 18.33 28.08
C SER A 22 18.55 18.00 26.72
N PRO A 23 19.89 18.11 26.58
CA PRO A 23 20.60 18.00 25.29
C PRO A 23 20.44 16.68 24.52
N SER A 24 19.95 15.62 25.17
CA SER A 24 19.69 14.31 24.56
C SER A 24 18.40 14.26 23.73
N ASP A 25 17.44 15.17 23.95
CA ASP A 25 16.15 15.19 23.23
C ASP A 25 16.24 15.93 21.88
N LEU A 26 17.40 16.46 21.52
CA LEU A 26 17.64 17.28 20.33
C LEU A 26 18.23 16.52 19.12
N VAL A 27 18.46 15.21 19.23
CA VAL A 27 19.16 14.42 18.17
C VAL A 27 18.19 13.56 17.33
N ASN A 28 16.96 13.32 17.79
CA ASN A 28 16.00 12.42 17.12
C ASN A 28 14.71 13.09 16.60
N SER A 29 14.71 14.42 16.42
CA SER A 29 13.65 15.12 15.69
C SER A 29 14.14 15.45 14.28
N PRO A 30 13.34 15.29 13.21
CA PRO A 30 13.75 15.62 11.83
C PRO A 30 13.88 17.14 11.58
N THR A 31 14.17 17.92 12.62
CA THR A 31 14.35 19.36 12.59
C THR A 31 15.84 19.68 12.41
N ILE A 32 16.28 19.85 11.16
CA ILE A 32 17.62 20.34 10.85
C ILE A 32 17.74 21.80 11.32
N THR A 33 18.35 22.02 12.48
CA THR A 33 18.93 23.31 12.90
C THR A 33 20.28 23.07 13.58
N SER A 34 21.26 22.57 12.83
CA SER A 34 22.65 22.46 13.25
C SER A 34 23.57 22.97 12.13
N PRO A 35 24.39 24.02 12.36
CA PRO A 35 25.30 24.59 11.35
C PRO A 35 26.35 23.60 10.81
N ALA A 36 26.60 22.49 11.52
CA ALA A 36 27.61 21.50 11.14
C ALA A 36 27.14 20.51 10.06
N ALA A 37 25.83 20.40 9.81
CA ALA A 37 25.27 19.53 8.77
C ALA A 37 25.09 20.23 7.41
N MET A 38 25.26 21.56 7.33
CA MET A 38 25.03 22.35 6.11
C MET A 38 26.25 22.48 5.18
N THR A 39 27.44 22.00 5.56
CA THR A 39 28.68 22.16 4.77
C THR A 39 29.00 21.00 3.82
N ARG A 40 28.15 19.97 3.71
CA ARG A 40 28.30 18.91 2.70
C ARG A 40 27.07 18.87 1.80
N MET A 41 27.30 19.11 0.51
CA MET A 41 26.33 19.23 -0.60
C MET A 41 25.82 20.65 -0.86
N GLY A 42 26.66 21.42 -1.56
CA GLY A 42 26.35 22.77 -2.05
C GLY A 42 25.39 22.80 -3.23
N VAL A 43 24.13 22.42 -3.03
CA VAL A 43 22.97 22.82 -3.85
C VAL A 43 21.72 22.79 -2.96
N ILE A 44 21.16 23.95 -2.58
CA ILE A 44 19.79 24.04 -2.04
C ILE A 44 19.04 25.16 -2.76
N LEU A 45 17.99 24.74 -3.45
CA LEU A 45 16.99 25.53 -4.16
C LEU A 45 15.86 25.92 -3.17
N GLY A 46 15.57 27.21 -3.00
CA GLY A 46 14.19 27.71 -3.01
C GLY A 46 13.53 28.34 -1.77
N THR A 47 13.73 27.92 -0.52
CA THR A 47 12.76 28.30 0.55
C THR A 47 13.20 29.44 1.51
N ALA A 48 14.50 29.70 1.67
CA ALA A 48 14.99 30.67 2.66
C ALA A 48 14.53 32.12 2.39
N ALA A 49 14.32 32.48 1.12
CA ALA A 49 13.97 33.84 0.68
C ALA A 49 12.58 34.32 1.18
N TYR A 50 11.71 33.41 1.62
CA TYR A 50 10.35 33.72 2.07
C TYR A 50 10.21 33.70 3.60
N MET A 51 11.28 33.42 4.35
CA MET A 51 11.24 33.37 5.81
C MET A 51 11.01 34.75 6.41
N SER A 52 10.18 34.80 7.46
CA SER A 52 10.00 36.01 8.27
C SER A 52 11.22 36.32 9.15
N PRO A 53 11.43 37.58 9.58
CA PRO A 53 12.53 37.96 10.46
C PRO A 53 12.55 37.22 11.80
N GLU A 54 11.38 36.82 12.31
CA GLU A 54 11.25 35.99 13.50
C GLU A 54 11.69 34.54 13.26
N GLN A 55 11.39 33.95 12.09
CA GLN A 55 11.91 32.64 11.69
C GLN A 55 13.43 32.68 11.51
N ALA A 56 13.96 33.71 10.83
CA ALA A 56 15.39 33.92 10.63
C ALA A 56 16.17 34.11 11.96
N LYS A 57 15.49 34.59 13.02
CA LYS A 57 16.06 34.78 14.37
C LYS A 57 15.74 33.63 15.33
N GLY A 58 15.07 32.56 14.88
CA GLY A 58 14.66 31.43 15.73
C GLY A 58 13.65 31.79 16.83
N LYS A 59 12.86 32.86 16.65
CA LYS A 59 11.85 33.33 17.62
C LYS A 59 10.49 32.63 17.40
N PRO A 60 9.58 32.66 18.39
CA PRO A 60 8.23 32.13 18.23
C PRO A 60 7.49 32.79 17.05
N VAL A 61 6.80 31.96 16.27
CA VAL A 61 6.13 32.34 15.01
C VAL A 61 4.62 32.29 15.20
N ASP A 62 3.90 33.26 14.64
CA ASP A 62 2.44 33.32 14.64
C ASP A 62 1.93 33.66 13.22
N ARG A 63 0.62 33.97 13.08
CA ARG A 63 0.01 34.28 11.77
C ARG A 63 0.68 35.44 11.02
N ALA A 64 1.43 36.31 11.71
CA ALA A 64 2.14 37.41 11.08
C ALA A 64 3.25 36.92 10.13
N ALA A 65 3.80 35.71 10.35
CA ALA A 65 4.81 35.16 9.45
C ALA A 65 4.22 34.72 8.11
N ASP A 66 3.00 34.21 8.10
CA ASP A 66 2.28 33.86 6.86
C ASP A 66 2.04 35.12 6.01
N LEU A 67 1.73 36.26 6.66
CA LEU A 67 1.57 37.55 5.98
C LEU A 67 2.89 38.12 5.43
N TRP A 68 4.01 37.80 6.06
CA TRP A 68 5.33 38.12 5.52
C TRP A 68 5.62 37.30 4.26
N ALA A 69 5.43 35.98 4.33
CA ALA A 69 5.65 35.09 3.19
C ALA A 69 4.76 35.48 2.00
N PHE A 70 3.48 35.78 2.26
CA PHE A 70 2.56 36.35 1.26
C PHE A 70 3.12 37.64 0.64
N GLY A 71 3.63 38.57 1.44
CA GLY A 71 4.24 39.80 0.95
C GLY A 71 5.48 39.55 0.08
N ALA A 72 6.31 38.57 0.43
CA ALA A 72 7.51 38.21 -0.32
C ALA A 72 7.16 37.61 -1.69
N VAL A 73 6.16 36.71 -1.73
CA VAL A 73 5.65 36.12 -2.99
C VAL A 73 4.98 37.18 -3.86
N LEU A 74 4.12 38.04 -3.29
CA LEU A 74 3.46 39.11 -4.04
C LEU A 74 4.47 40.11 -4.61
N TYR A 75 5.52 40.45 -3.86
CA TYR A 75 6.61 41.28 -4.35
C TYR A 75 7.31 40.61 -5.53
N GLU A 76 7.65 39.33 -5.43
CA GLU A 76 8.34 38.60 -6.50
C GLU A 76 7.50 38.48 -7.77
N MET A 77 6.19 38.22 -7.63
CA MET A 77 5.27 38.20 -8.76
C MET A 77 5.22 39.54 -9.50
N LEU A 78 5.38 40.66 -8.78
CA LEU A 78 5.34 42.01 -9.38
C LEU A 78 6.71 42.45 -9.91
N ALA A 79 7.79 42.18 -9.18
CA ALA A 79 9.14 42.63 -9.50
C ALA A 79 9.92 41.65 -10.41
N GLY A 80 9.46 40.41 -10.55
CA GLY A 80 10.15 39.33 -11.28
C GLY A 80 11.44 38.84 -10.61
N LYS A 81 11.70 39.26 -9.37
CA LYS A 81 12.85 38.85 -8.55
C LYS A 81 12.44 38.80 -7.07
N VAL A 82 13.06 37.91 -6.30
CA VAL A 82 12.81 37.78 -4.85
C VAL A 82 13.04 39.10 -4.11
N ALA A 83 12.29 39.32 -3.03
CA ALA A 83 12.44 40.51 -2.18
C ALA A 83 13.79 40.56 -1.45
N PHE A 84 14.35 39.40 -1.11
CA PHE A 84 15.63 39.27 -0.41
C PHE A 84 16.49 38.19 -1.06
N ASP A 85 17.51 38.62 -1.81
CA ASP A 85 18.55 37.76 -2.40
C ASP A 85 19.85 37.73 -1.58
N GLY A 86 20.72 36.75 -1.89
CA GLY A 86 22.05 36.57 -1.29
C GLY A 86 22.79 35.38 -1.95
N GLU A 87 24.13 35.37 -1.89
CA GLU A 87 24.96 34.30 -2.48
C GLU A 87 24.86 32.99 -1.70
N THR A 88 24.66 33.08 -0.39
CA THR A 88 24.45 31.94 0.51
C THR A 88 23.15 32.07 1.31
N VAL A 89 22.67 30.98 1.89
CA VAL A 89 21.50 30.98 2.79
C VAL A 89 21.70 31.94 3.96
N THR A 90 22.92 32.02 4.50
CA THR A 90 23.26 32.96 5.58
C THR A 90 23.12 34.42 5.12
N ASP A 91 23.48 34.73 3.87
CA ASP A 91 23.34 36.06 3.30
C ASP A 91 21.86 36.43 3.11
N VAL A 92 21.04 35.48 2.66
CA VAL A 92 19.58 35.67 2.54
C VAL A 92 18.94 35.94 3.91
N LEU A 93 19.31 35.16 4.93
CA LEU A 93 18.83 35.38 6.30
C LEU A 93 19.27 36.74 6.87
N ALA A 94 20.51 37.15 6.61
CA ALA A 94 20.99 38.47 6.99
C ALA A 94 20.22 39.59 6.26
N ALA A 95 19.94 39.41 4.96
CA ALA A 95 19.17 40.36 4.16
C ALA A 95 17.74 40.53 4.70
N ILE A 96 17.05 39.44 5.04
CA ILE A 96 15.71 39.47 5.67
C ILE A 96 15.72 40.30 6.96
N ILE A 97 16.78 40.18 7.77
CA ILE A 97 16.88 40.85 9.07
C ILE A 97 17.27 42.33 8.94
N MET A 98 18.06 42.70 7.93
CA MET A 98 18.78 43.99 7.90
C MET A 98 18.49 44.89 6.70
N ARG A 99 18.08 44.36 5.54
CA ARG A 99 17.99 45.10 4.27
C ARG A 99 16.55 45.23 3.79
N ASP A 100 16.09 46.42 3.44
CA ASP A 100 14.74 46.63 2.88
C ASP A 100 14.64 46.09 1.45
N PRO A 101 13.45 45.64 1.01
CA PRO A 101 13.22 45.30 -0.40
C PRO A 101 13.51 46.48 -1.32
N ASP A 102 13.95 46.18 -2.54
CA ASP A 102 14.17 47.18 -3.59
C ASP A 102 12.83 47.65 -4.17
N TRP A 103 12.21 48.63 -3.53
CA TRP A 103 10.93 49.18 -3.98
C TRP A 103 10.98 49.80 -5.39
N THR A 104 12.16 50.08 -5.96
CA THR A 104 12.29 50.58 -7.33
C THR A 104 12.15 49.49 -8.39
N ALA A 105 12.21 48.22 -8.00
CA ALA A 105 11.99 47.08 -8.88
C ALA A 105 10.52 46.85 -9.24
N LEU A 106 9.58 47.46 -8.51
CA LEU A 106 8.17 47.32 -8.79
C LEU A 106 7.80 48.09 -10.08
N PRO A 107 6.94 47.53 -10.96
CA PRO A 107 6.49 48.22 -12.17
C PRO A 107 5.87 49.59 -11.85
N PRO A 108 6.14 50.65 -12.64
CA PRO A 108 5.55 51.98 -12.41
C PRO A 108 4.02 52.02 -12.42
N ALA A 109 3.39 51.04 -13.08
CA ALA A 109 1.94 50.87 -13.13
C ALA A 109 1.34 50.21 -11.87
N THR A 110 2.18 49.79 -10.91
CA THR A 110 1.71 49.16 -9.66
C THR A 110 0.87 50.17 -8.86
N PRO A 111 -0.40 49.87 -8.55
CA PRO A 111 -1.25 50.81 -7.82
C PRO A 111 -0.64 51.20 -6.45
N PRO A 112 -0.71 52.48 -6.04
CA PRO A 112 -0.14 52.91 -4.76
C PRO A 112 -0.69 52.17 -3.53
N SER A 113 -1.92 51.66 -3.60
CA SER A 113 -2.51 50.79 -2.58
C SER A 113 -1.76 49.47 -2.43
N ILE A 114 -1.35 48.83 -3.52
CA ILE A 114 -0.59 47.59 -3.52
C ILE A 114 0.83 47.81 -2.97
N VAL A 115 1.47 48.93 -3.30
CA VAL A 115 2.77 49.29 -2.72
C VAL A 115 2.67 49.48 -1.20
N ARG A 116 1.58 50.10 -0.71
CA ARG A 116 1.32 50.22 0.74
C ARG A 116 1.05 48.88 1.39
N LEU A 117 0.31 47.99 0.73
CA LEU A 117 0.06 46.62 1.20
C LEU A 117 1.37 45.86 1.37
N LEU A 118 2.24 45.83 0.35
CA LEU A 118 3.54 45.16 0.41
C LEU A 118 4.41 45.69 1.55
N ARG A 119 4.44 47.01 1.77
CA ARG A 119 5.18 47.61 2.90
C ARG A 119 4.64 47.17 4.26
N ARG A 120 3.33 46.96 4.38
CA ARG A 120 2.72 46.45 5.61
C ARG A 120 2.92 44.94 5.78
N CYS A 121 3.01 44.16 4.70
CA CYS A 121 3.34 42.74 4.79
C CYS A 121 4.80 42.50 5.15
N LEU A 122 5.72 43.29 4.59
CA LEU A 122 7.17 43.18 4.76
C LEU A 122 7.73 44.09 5.87
N ASP A 123 6.90 44.51 6.83
CA ASP A 123 7.38 45.20 8.04
C ASP A 123 8.03 44.17 8.99
N ARG A 124 9.27 44.47 9.42
CA ARG A 124 10.02 43.58 10.32
C ARG A 124 9.46 43.58 11.74
N ASP A 125 8.76 44.64 12.14
CA ASP A 125 8.01 44.65 13.39
C ASP A 125 6.66 43.97 13.18
N ARG A 126 6.53 42.77 13.74
CA ARG A 126 5.29 41.98 13.71
C ARG A 126 4.05 42.75 14.17
N ARG A 127 4.19 43.76 15.06
CA ARG A 127 3.07 44.55 15.57
C ARG A 127 2.58 45.60 14.58
N ARG A 128 3.42 45.97 13.62
CA ARG A 128 3.13 46.93 12.55
C ARG A 128 2.78 46.24 11.24
N ARG A 129 3.07 44.93 11.15
CA ARG A 129 2.70 44.08 10.03
C ARG A 129 1.18 44.04 9.84
N LEU A 130 0.73 43.76 8.63
CA LEU A 130 -0.69 43.57 8.34
C LEU A 130 -1.33 42.61 9.37
N ALA A 131 -2.53 42.93 9.84
CA ALA A 131 -3.12 42.20 10.96
C ALA A 131 -3.82 40.91 10.51
N ASP A 132 -4.34 40.89 9.27
CA ASP A 132 -5.17 39.82 8.73
C ASP A 132 -5.12 39.77 7.19
N ALA A 133 -5.23 38.57 6.61
CA ALA A 133 -5.20 38.36 5.16
C ALA A 133 -6.48 38.86 4.46
N GLY A 134 -7.60 38.95 5.17
CA GLY A 134 -8.83 39.57 4.67
C GLY A 134 -8.60 41.04 4.29
N GLU A 135 -7.81 41.78 5.07
CA GLU A 135 -7.45 43.17 4.74
C GLU A 135 -6.60 43.26 3.45
N ALA A 136 -5.72 42.28 3.21
CA ALA A 136 -4.95 42.19 1.96
C ALA A 136 -5.88 41.98 0.76
N ARG A 137 -6.84 41.05 0.89
CA ARG A 137 -7.81 40.73 -0.15
C ARG A 137 -8.63 41.96 -0.54
N PHE A 138 -9.21 42.67 0.43
CA PHE A 138 -10.00 43.88 0.16
C PHE A 138 -9.20 44.95 -0.58
N GLN A 139 -7.94 45.20 -0.19
CA GLN A 139 -7.09 46.19 -0.86
C GLN A 139 -6.70 45.78 -2.28
N ILE A 140 -6.57 44.49 -2.56
CA ILE A 140 -6.30 43.96 -3.91
C ILE A 140 -7.55 44.08 -4.79
N GLU A 141 -8.72 43.70 -4.27
CA GLU A 141 -10.01 43.84 -4.99
C GLU A 141 -10.29 45.31 -5.33
N GLU A 142 -10.06 46.23 -4.39
CA GLU A 142 -10.24 47.67 -4.63
C GLU A 142 -9.23 48.23 -5.65
N ALA A 143 -7.99 47.74 -5.65
CA ALA A 143 -6.99 48.12 -6.65
C ALA A 143 -7.34 47.60 -8.05
N LEU A 144 -7.96 46.43 -8.16
CA LEU A 144 -8.43 45.83 -9.41
C LEU A 144 -9.71 46.49 -9.94
N ALA A 145 -10.58 46.99 -9.06
CA ALA A 145 -11.81 47.69 -9.43
C ALA A 145 -11.56 49.07 -10.08
N GLY A 146 -10.34 49.61 -9.96
CA GLY A 146 -9.95 50.91 -10.51
C GLY A 146 -10.59 52.11 -9.80
N PRO A 147 -10.09 53.34 -9.98
CA PRO A 147 -10.71 54.52 -9.40
C PRO A 147 -11.95 54.90 -10.22
N GLY A 148 -13.11 54.38 -9.81
CA GLY A 148 -14.40 54.65 -10.44
C GLY A 148 -15.54 54.83 -9.43
N ASN A 149 -15.87 56.10 -9.19
CA ASN A 149 -17.13 56.61 -8.62
C ASN A 149 -17.30 56.67 -7.09
N ALA A 150 -16.52 57.56 -6.47
CA ALA A 150 -16.99 58.30 -5.29
C ALA A 150 -17.09 59.79 -5.64
N GLY A 151 -18.33 60.28 -5.78
CA GLY A 151 -18.68 61.68 -5.59
C GLY A 151 -18.63 62.63 -6.80
N SER A 152 -19.75 62.76 -7.52
CA SER A 152 -20.13 64.06 -8.07
C SER A 152 -21.65 64.27 -7.97
N ALA A 153 -21.98 65.41 -7.38
CA ALA A 153 -23.31 65.78 -6.93
C ALA A 153 -24.26 66.15 -8.09
N HIS A 154 -25.55 66.01 -7.79
CA HIS A 154 -26.67 66.34 -8.65
C HIS A 154 -26.59 67.77 -9.22
N ALA A 155 -26.64 67.89 -10.54
CA ALA A 155 -27.10 69.10 -11.21
C ALA A 155 -28.27 68.77 -12.13
N ARG A 156 -29.43 69.30 -11.73
CA ARG A 156 -30.74 69.18 -12.37
C ARG A 156 -30.70 69.91 -13.72
N ALA A 157 -31.03 69.23 -14.82
CA ALA A 157 -31.39 69.88 -16.07
C ALA A 157 -32.60 69.18 -16.68
N THR A 158 -33.75 69.85 -16.57
CA THR A 158 -34.99 69.53 -17.26
C THR A 158 -34.79 69.65 -18.77
N ARG A 159 -35.25 68.67 -19.55
CA ARG A 159 -35.81 68.94 -20.89
C ARG A 159 -36.79 67.84 -21.29
N ARG A 160 -38.03 68.29 -21.46
CA ARG A 160 -39.17 67.57 -22.03
C ARG A 160 -38.89 67.21 -23.50
N GLY A 161 -39.40 66.05 -23.91
CA GLY A 161 -39.79 65.78 -25.30
C GLY A 161 -39.02 64.66 -25.99
N ALA A 162 -39.51 63.42 -25.86
CA ALA A 162 -39.40 62.35 -26.87
C ALA A 162 -40.25 61.11 -26.46
N LEU A 163 -41.51 61.31 -26.11
CA LEU A 163 -42.49 60.22 -26.00
C LEU A 163 -43.01 59.90 -27.41
N ALA A 164 -42.22 59.19 -28.19
CA ALA A 164 -42.68 58.56 -29.42
C ALA A 164 -41.96 57.22 -29.74
N TRP A 165 -40.85 56.91 -29.07
CA TRP A 165 -40.04 55.72 -29.38
C TRP A 165 -40.06 54.66 -28.25
N ALA A 166 -40.93 54.84 -27.25
CA ALA A 166 -41.05 53.97 -26.08
C ALA A 166 -41.26 52.47 -26.40
N PRO A 167 -42.07 52.05 -27.40
CA PRO A 167 -42.23 50.61 -27.66
C PRO A 167 -40.99 49.97 -28.31
N TRP A 168 -40.21 50.74 -29.08
CA TRP A 168 -38.98 50.25 -29.71
C TRP A 168 -37.79 50.24 -28.76
N ALA A 169 -37.73 51.20 -27.83
CA ALA A 169 -36.74 51.20 -26.76
C ALA A 169 -36.96 50.04 -25.77
N ILE A 170 -38.21 49.69 -25.47
CA ILE A 170 -38.54 48.54 -24.62
C ILE A 170 -38.23 47.22 -25.33
N ALA A 171 -38.53 47.10 -26.62
CA ALA A 171 -38.18 45.90 -27.39
C ALA A 171 -36.67 45.74 -27.56
N ALA A 172 -35.93 46.82 -27.82
CA ALA A 172 -34.48 46.80 -27.90
C ALA A 172 -33.83 46.52 -26.53
N ALA A 173 -34.40 47.05 -25.43
CA ALA A 173 -33.94 46.74 -24.08
C ALA A 173 -34.25 45.29 -23.69
N ALA A 174 -35.41 44.75 -24.06
CA ALA A 174 -35.76 43.35 -23.80
C ALA A 174 -34.88 42.38 -24.62
N LEU A 175 -34.58 42.73 -25.88
CA LEU A 175 -33.67 41.94 -26.71
C LEU A 175 -32.23 42.06 -26.22
N ALA A 176 -31.79 43.25 -25.80
CA ALA A 176 -30.49 43.44 -25.18
C ALA A 176 -30.37 42.65 -23.88
N VAL A 177 -31.40 42.65 -23.02
CA VAL A 177 -31.44 41.83 -21.78
C VAL A 177 -31.47 40.35 -22.10
N ALA A 178 -32.18 39.90 -23.14
CA ALA A 178 -32.18 38.50 -23.55
C ALA A 178 -30.83 38.05 -24.13
N VAL A 179 -30.20 38.88 -24.97
CA VAL A 179 -28.85 38.63 -25.51
C VAL A 179 -27.82 38.66 -24.40
N VAL A 180 -27.93 39.61 -23.47
CA VAL A 180 -27.07 39.72 -22.29
C VAL A 180 -27.32 38.58 -21.31
N ALA A 181 -28.54 38.04 -21.16
CA ALA A 181 -28.83 36.86 -20.34
C ALA A 181 -28.40 35.54 -20.99
N LEU A 182 -28.39 35.47 -22.32
CA LEU A 182 -27.87 34.33 -23.10
C LEU A 182 -26.34 34.38 -23.26
N ALA A 183 -25.74 35.58 -23.21
CA ALA A 183 -24.30 35.81 -23.30
C ALA A 183 -23.64 36.08 -21.93
N TRP A 184 -24.42 36.20 -20.85
CA TRP A 184 -23.88 36.19 -19.50
C TRP A 184 -23.25 34.82 -19.32
N PRO A 185 -21.95 34.72 -19.01
CA PRO A 185 -21.40 33.45 -18.59
C PRO A 185 -22.27 33.00 -17.43
N ARG A 186 -23.02 31.91 -17.61
CA ARG A 186 -23.62 31.22 -16.48
C ARG A 186 -22.45 31.00 -15.55
N ASP A 187 -22.50 31.60 -14.36
CA ASP A 187 -21.56 31.27 -13.30
C ASP A 187 -21.57 29.75 -13.24
N THR A 188 -20.52 29.14 -13.78
CA THR A 188 -20.18 27.76 -13.50
C THR A 188 -20.20 27.74 -11.98
N ALA A 189 -21.15 27.00 -11.39
CA ALA A 189 -21.23 26.83 -9.96
C ALA A 189 -19.79 26.73 -9.44
N PRO A 190 -19.38 27.56 -8.47
CA PRO A 190 -17.99 27.64 -8.05
C PRO A 190 -17.48 26.20 -7.90
N ALA A 191 -16.44 25.85 -8.65
CA ALA A 191 -15.95 24.48 -8.76
C ALA A 191 -15.96 23.87 -7.37
N ALA A 192 -16.80 22.84 -7.17
CA ALA A 192 -17.10 22.34 -5.85
C ALA A 192 -15.76 22.06 -5.15
N SER A 193 -15.50 22.75 -4.04
CA SER A 193 -14.21 22.60 -3.37
C SER A 193 -14.02 21.13 -3.00
N MET A 194 -12.86 20.60 -3.37
CA MET A 194 -12.49 19.21 -3.12
C MET A 194 -12.66 18.94 -1.62
N THR A 195 -13.64 18.11 -1.28
CA THR A 195 -13.91 17.80 0.11
C THR A 195 -13.26 16.45 0.40
N HIS A 196 -12.24 16.49 1.25
CA HIS A 196 -11.59 15.30 1.77
C HIS A 196 -12.31 14.85 3.04
N VAL A 197 -12.72 13.59 3.06
CA VAL A 197 -13.27 12.95 4.26
C VAL A 197 -12.36 11.78 4.63
N SER A 198 -12.01 11.67 5.91
CA SER A 198 -11.28 10.53 6.45
C SER A 198 -12.25 9.67 7.25
N LEU A 199 -12.22 8.36 7.01
CA LEU A 199 -12.97 7.35 7.73
C LEU A 199 -11.98 6.47 8.46
N GLU A 200 -12.01 6.53 9.78
CA GLU A 200 -11.18 5.66 10.63
C GLU A 200 -11.72 4.23 10.67
N ALA A 201 -10.82 3.27 10.85
CA ALA A 201 -11.17 1.89 11.13
C ALA A 201 -12.03 1.78 12.41
N PRO A 202 -12.86 0.72 12.54
CA PRO A 202 -13.61 0.45 13.76
C PRO A 202 -12.69 0.39 14.98
N ARG A 203 -13.18 0.87 16.13
CA ARG A 203 -12.39 0.91 17.38
C ARG A 203 -11.82 -0.47 17.72
N GLY A 204 -10.52 -0.55 17.92
CA GLY A 204 -9.82 -1.79 18.25
C GLY A 204 -9.63 -2.75 17.07
N GLY A 205 -9.76 -2.24 15.83
CA GLY A 205 -9.45 -2.98 14.62
C GLY A 205 -8.68 -2.16 13.60
N ALA A 206 -8.23 -2.85 12.54
CA ALA A 206 -7.46 -2.28 11.44
C ALA A 206 -8.09 -2.66 10.10
N LEU A 207 -7.82 -1.90 9.04
CA LEU A 207 -8.28 -2.23 7.69
C LEU A 207 -7.54 -3.47 7.16
N SER A 208 -8.26 -4.37 6.48
CA SER A 208 -7.69 -5.59 5.90
C SER A 208 -7.19 -5.33 4.46
N THR A 209 -5.99 -4.77 4.35
CA THR A 209 -5.42 -4.25 3.09
C THR A 209 -4.42 -5.18 2.42
N VAL A 210 -4.63 -6.50 2.46
CA VAL A 210 -3.57 -7.43 2.03
C VAL A 210 -4.01 -8.45 1.04
N LEU A 211 -3.16 -8.62 0.01
CA LEU A 211 -3.34 -9.46 -1.17
C LEU A 211 -4.59 -9.12 -2.03
N ARG A 212 -5.53 -8.32 -1.52
CA ARG A 212 -6.91 -8.21 -2.00
C ARG A 212 -7.49 -6.81 -1.74
N PRO A 213 -8.30 -6.24 -2.64
CA PRO A 213 -9.01 -4.99 -2.41
C PRO A 213 -9.86 -5.03 -1.13
N ALA A 214 -9.82 -3.95 -0.36
CA ALA A 214 -10.38 -3.88 0.99
C ALA A 214 -11.64 -3.04 1.07
N LEU A 215 -12.03 -2.34 0.00
CA LEU A 215 -13.15 -1.41 -0.02
C LEU A 215 -13.86 -1.39 -1.37
N ALA A 216 -15.12 -0.97 -1.34
CA ALA A 216 -15.94 -0.62 -2.50
C ALA A 216 -16.82 0.59 -2.16
N ILE A 217 -17.17 1.40 -3.15
CA ILE A 217 -18.05 2.56 -2.98
C ILE A 217 -19.36 2.37 -3.72
N SER A 218 -20.46 2.83 -3.12
CA SER A 218 -21.78 2.67 -3.73
C SER A 218 -21.89 3.47 -5.04
N PRO A 219 -22.74 3.04 -5.98
CA PRO A 219 -22.91 3.71 -7.28
C PRO A 219 -23.30 5.20 -7.17
N ASP A 220 -24.01 5.58 -6.10
CA ASP A 220 -24.39 6.96 -5.79
C ASP A 220 -23.30 7.74 -5.02
N GLY A 221 -22.22 7.09 -4.61
CA GLY A 221 -21.08 7.67 -3.90
C GLY A 221 -21.35 7.98 -2.42
N SER A 222 -22.50 7.57 -1.89
CA SER A 222 -22.94 7.91 -0.53
C SER A 222 -22.45 6.95 0.55
N SER A 223 -22.10 5.72 0.19
CA SER A 223 -21.76 4.65 1.13
C SER A 223 -20.45 3.97 0.75
N VAL A 224 -19.65 3.65 1.76
CA VAL A 224 -18.42 2.85 1.60
C VAL A 224 -18.59 1.55 2.35
N VAL A 225 -18.32 0.44 1.67
CA VAL A 225 -18.20 -0.88 2.29
C VAL A 225 -16.72 -1.22 2.34
N PHE A 226 -16.25 -1.69 3.49
CA PHE A 226 -14.85 -2.04 3.67
C PHE A 226 -14.67 -3.22 4.61
N VAL A 227 -13.50 -3.86 4.53
CA VAL A 227 -13.11 -4.98 5.38
C VAL A 227 -12.22 -4.46 6.51
N ALA A 228 -12.58 -4.79 7.74
CA ALA A 228 -11.71 -4.52 8.89
C ALA A 228 -11.61 -5.75 9.80
N THR A 229 -10.43 -5.94 10.37
CA THR A 229 -10.12 -6.99 11.34
C THR A 229 -10.37 -6.44 12.73
N VAL A 230 -11.35 -6.97 13.44
CA VAL A 230 -11.60 -6.64 14.86
C VAL A 230 -11.52 -7.93 15.66
N ALA A 231 -10.70 -7.92 16.73
CA ALA A 231 -10.43 -9.09 17.56
C ALA A 231 -9.96 -10.33 16.75
N GLY A 232 -9.16 -10.09 15.71
CA GLY A 232 -8.60 -11.14 14.85
C GLY A 232 -9.57 -11.73 13.82
N VAL A 233 -10.76 -11.14 13.64
CA VAL A 233 -11.76 -11.61 12.68
C VAL A 233 -12.10 -10.51 11.67
N ASP A 234 -11.89 -10.82 10.40
CA ASP A 234 -12.30 -9.96 9.28
C ASP A 234 -13.82 -9.97 9.12
N ARG A 235 -14.40 -8.77 9.02
CA ARG A 235 -15.83 -8.57 8.71
C ARG A 235 -16.00 -7.40 7.77
N LEU A 236 -17.16 -7.37 7.11
CA LEU A 236 -17.60 -6.20 6.36
C LEU A 236 -18.17 -5.15 7.29
N TYR A 237 -17.80 -3.91 7.03
CA TYR A 237 -18.35 -2.72 7.66
C TYR A 237 -18.92 -1.81 6.58
N VAL A 238 -20.04 -1.16 6.89
CA VAL A 238 -20.69 -0.19 6.02
C VAL A 238 -20.71 1.16 6.72
N ARG A 239 -20.24 2.17 5.99
CA ARG A 239 -20.29 3.56 6.40
C ARG A 239 -21.17 4.35 5.44
N ASP A 240 -22.35 4.70 5.91
CA ASP A 240 -23.27 5.60 5.20
C ASP A 240 -22.88 7.06 5.42
N GLY A 241 -22.87 7.87 4.37
CA GLY A 241 -22.49 9.29 4.41
C GLY A 241 -23.35 10.17 5.32
N HIS A 242 -24.55 9.70 5.72
CA HIS A 242 -25.43 10.38 6.67
C HIS A 242 -25.22 9.98 8.13
N GLN A 243 -24.43 8.95 8.40
CA GLN A 243 -24.10 8.51 9.77
C GLN A 243 -22.72 9.06 10.16
N PHE A 244 -22.23 8.81 11.39
CA PHE A 244 -20.83 9.11 11.79
C PHE A 244 -19.97 7.87 12.00
N ASP A 245 -20.57 6.77 12.42
CA ASP A 245 -19.90 5.51 12.69
C ASP A 245 -20.15 4.50 11.57
N ALA A 246 -19.22 3.57 11.40
CA ALA A 246 -19.40 2.40 10.54
C ALA A 246 -20.15 1.31 11.32
N ARG A 247 -21.08 0.62 10.67
CA ARG A 247 -21.77 -0.56 11.23
C ARG A 247 -21.22 -1.85 10.64
N VAL A 248 -21.13 -2.88 11.46
CA VAL A 248 -20.75 -4.23 11.01
C VAL A 248 -21.91 -4.89 10.25
N LEU A 249 -21.60 -5.70 9.23
CA LEU A 249 -22.52 -6.65 8.63
C LEU A 249 -22.33 -8.01 9.29
N GLU A 250 -23.26 -8.37 10.16
CA GLU A 250 -23.21 -9.66 10.87
C GLU A 250 -23.23 -10.86 9.91
N GLY A 251 -22.54 -11.93 10.29
CA GLY A 251 -22.43 -13.14 9.47
C GLY A 251 -21.42 -13.04 8.31
N THR A 252 -20.55 -12.03 8.31
CA THR A 252 -19.52 -11.81 7.28
C THR A 252 -18.11 -12.15 7.76
N GLU A 253 -17.98 -13.07 8.73
CA GLU A 253 -16.69 -13.54 9.21
C GLU A 253 -15.81 -14.09 8.08
N GLY A 254 -14.56 -13.63 8.03
CA GLY A 254 -13.59 -13.98 6.98
C GLY A 254 -13.89 -13.35 5.62
N ALA A 255 -14.69 -12.27 5.58
CA ALA A 255 -15.03 -11.60 4.33
C ALA A 255 -13.83 -10.87 3.70
N SER A 256 -13.78 -10.90 2.37
CA SER A 256 -12.81 -10.19 1.53
C SER A 256 -13.46 -9.80 0.21
N HIS A 257 -12.79 -8.94 -0.58
CA HIS A 257 -13.24 -8.51 -1.90
C HIS A 257 -14.68 -7.95 -1.90
N PRO A 258 -15.02 -6.96 -1.06
CA PRO A 258 -16.36 -6.38 -1.12
C PRO A 258 -16.58 -5.73 -2.49
N ASP A 259 -17.80 -5.86 -3.02
CA ASP A 259 -18.30 -4.99 -4.07
C ASP A 259 -19.81 -4.79 -3.96
N ILE A 260 -20.31 -3.67 -4.43
CA ILE A 260 -21.71 -3.25 -4.23
C ILE A 260 -22.46 -3.41 -5.54
N SER A 261 -23.69 -3.95 -5.48
CA SER A 261 -24.54 -4.12 -6.66
C SER A 261 -24.88 -2.78 -7.33
N PRO A 262 -25.21 -2.77 -8.63
CA PRO A 262 -25.49 -1.52 -9.36
C PRO A 262 -26.69 -0.72 -8.82
N ASP A 263 -27.62 -1.41 -8.16
CA ASP A 263 -28.77 -0.81 -7.48
C ASP A 263 -28.47 -0.32 -6.05
N GLY A 264 -27.24 -0.52 -5.56
CA GLY A 264 -26.79 -0.14 -4.23
C GLY A 264 -27.37 -0.96 -3.08
N ARG A 265 -28.14 -2.03 -3.35
CA ARG A 265 -28.89 -2.76 -2.30
C ARG A 265 -28.16 -3.97 -1.73
N TRP A 266 -27.16 -4.51 -2.42
CA TRP A 266 -26.47 -5.74 -2.05
C TRP A 266 -24.96 -5.53 -2.04
N VAL A 267 -24.29 -6.33 -1.21
CA VAL A 267 -22.83 -6.45 -1.18
C VAL A 267 -22.45 -7.87 -1.53
N ALA A 268 -21.66 -8.05 -2.58
CA ALA A 268 -20.96 -9.28 -2.89
C ALA A 268 -19.65 -9.34 -2.11
N PHE A 269 -19.29 -10.52 -1.64
CA PHE A 269 -18.04 -10.75 -0.93
C PHE A 269 -17.63 -12.22 -0.95
N ILE A 270 -16.37 -12.46 -0.61
CA ILE A 270 -15.81 -13.80 -0.54
C ILE A 270 -15.46 -14.14 0.89
N ALA A 271 -15.93 -15.28 1.38
CA ALA A 271 -15.55 -15.83 2.68
C ALA A 271 -15.44 -17.36 2.57
N MET A 272 -14.46 -17.97 3.23
CA MET A 272 -14.31 -19.44 3.30
C MET A 272 -14.42 -20.14 1.92
N ASN A 273 -13.70 -19.64 0.91
CA ASN A 273 -13.72 -20.19 -0.46
C ASN A 273 -15.10 -20.21 -1.15
N LYS A 274 -15.97 -19.27 -0.79
CA LYS A 274 -17.29 -19.12 -1.38
C LYS A 274 -17.61 -17.65 -1.66
N LEU A 275 -18.30 -17.43 -2.76
CA LEU A 275 -18.91 -16.14 -3.11
C LEU A 275 -20.28 -16.07 -2.44
N TYR A 276 -20.52 -14.97 -1.74
CA TYR A 276 -21.79 -14.64 -1.11
C TYR A 276 -22.30 -13.29 -1.57
N LYS A 277 -23.60 -13.06 -1.36
CA LYS A 277 -24.17 -11.72 -1.27
C LYS A 277 -24.91 -11.52 0.05
N VAL A 278 -24.98 -10.28 0.52
CA VAL A 278 -25.75 -9.88 1.72
C VAL A 278 -26.45 -8.53 1.44
N PRO A 279 -27.65 -8.26 1.98
CA PRO A 279 -28.23 -6.94 1.87
C PRO A 279 -27.30 -5.91 2.50
N ILE A 280 -27.10 -4.77 1.82
CA ILE A 280 -26.21 -3.73 2.35
C ILE A 280 -26.69 -3.27 3.73
N GLY A 281 -28.00 -3.22 3.97
CA GLY A 281 -28.63 -2.89 5.25
C GLY A 281 -28.43 -3.91 6.38
N GLY A 282 -27.81 -5.05 6.10
CA GLY A 282 -27.71 -6.20 7.01
C GLY A 282 -28.85 -7.20 6.82
N GLY A 283 -28.62 -8.45 7.22
CA GLY A 283 -29.56 -9.56 7.05
C GLY A 283 -28.84 -10.87 6.75
N ALA A 284 -29.59 -11.88 6.31
CA ALA A 284 -29.02 -13.18 5.94
C ALA A 284 -28.20 -13.08 4.65
N LYS A 285 -27.01 -13.71 4.64
CA LYS A 285 -26.21 -13.89 3.42
C LYS A 285 -26.74 -15.06 2.59
N THR A 286 -26.54 -14.98 1.28
CA THR A 286 -26.87 -16.04 0.31
C THR A 286 -25.59 -16.51 -0.37
N GLU A 287 -25.36 -17.82 -0.40
CA GLU A 287 -24.26 -18.43 -1.15
C GLU A 287 -24.58 -18.45 -2.64
N LEU A 288 -23.60 -18.08 -3.47
CA LEU A 288 -23.76 -17.98 -4.92
C LEU A 288 -22.91 -19.01 -5.68
N ALA A 289 -21.64 -19.19 -5.28
CA ALA A 289 -20.71 -20.11 -5.94
C ALA A 289 -19.52 -20.48 -5.04
N THR A 290 -18.86 -21.59 -5.35
CA THR A 290 -17.55 -21.93 -4.78
C THR A 290 -16.44 -21.22 -5.58
N VAL A 291 -15.46 -20.64 -4.87
CA VAL A 291 -14.29 -19.97 -5.43
C VAL A 291 -13.05 -20.44 -4.68
N ASN A 292 -11.96 -20.76 -5.36
CA ASN A 292 -10.76 -21.31 -4.72
C ASN A 292 -9.57 -20.40 -4.94
N ASP A 293 -9.19 -19.64 -3.91
CA ASP A 293 -8.12 -18.63 -3.98
C ASP A 293 -8.34 -17.53 -5.06
N PRO A 294 -9.39 -16.70 -4.91
CA PRO A 294 -9.82 -15.74 -5.94
C PRO A 294 -8.89 -14.53 -6.08
N ARG A 295 -8.97 -13.84 -7.22
CA ARG A 295 -8.12 -12.69 -7.60
C ARG A 295 -8.91 -11.50 -8.13
N GLY A 296 -10.04 -11.24 -7.49
CA GLY A 296 -10.92 -10.13 -7.82
C GLY A 296 -12.35 -10.56 -8.09
N LEU A 297 -13.26 -9.65 -7.79
CA LEU A 297 -14.64 -9.70 -8.24
C LEU A 297 -15.09 -8.28 -8.61
N SER A 298 -16.16 -8.21 -9.40
CA SER A 298 -16.85 -6.97 -9.70
C SER A 298 -18.35 -7.23 -9.97
N TRP A 299 -19.22 -6.37 -9.44
CA TRP A 299 -20.67 -6.42 -9.57
C TRP A 299 -21.22 -5.24 -10.36
N ASP A 300 -20.70 -5.05 -11.57
CA ASP A 300 -21.18 -4.01 -12.49
C ASP A 300 -22.43 -4.40 -13.31
N LEU A 301 -22.85 -5.68 -13.27
CA LEU A 301 -24.00 -6.20 -14.02
C LEU A 301 -25.22 -6.36 -13.12
N ASP A 302 -26.42 -6.08 -13.65
CA ASP A 302 -27.66 -6.18 -12.88
C ASP A 302 -27.96 -7.59 -12.37
N ASP A 303 -27.61 -8.62 -13.15
CA ASP A 303 -28.00 -10.02 -12.91
C ASP A 303 -26.82 -10.98 -12.68
N ALA A 304 -25.58 -10.48 -12.70
CA ALA A 304 -24.38 -11.31 -12.59
C ALA A 304 -23.20 -10.59 -11.91
N ILE A 305 -22.23 -11.38 -11.44
CA ILE A 305 -21.00 -10.92 -10.81
C ILE A 305 -19.83 -11.49 -11.62
N LEU A 306 -18.89 -10.64 -12.02
CA LEU A 306 -17.62 -11.07 -12.58
C LEU A 306 -16.70 -11.53 -11.45
N VAL A 307 -16.08 -12.68 -11.62
CA VAL A 307 -15.20 -13.27 -10.60
C VAL A 307 -13.98 -13.88 -11.28
N THR A 308 -12.80 -13.64 -10.72
CA THR A 308 -11.63 -14.47 -10.99
C THR A 308 -11.58 -15.54 -9.89
N PRO A 309 -12.06 -16.77 -10.14
CA PRO A 309 -12.36 -17.72 -9.08
C PRO A 309 -11.12 -18.45 -8.54
N GLN A 310 -9.97 -18.30 -9.22
CA GLN A 310 -8.73 -19.02 -8.95
C GLN A 310 -7.49 -18.14 -9.14
N SER A 311 -6.39 -18.53 -8.50
CA SER A 311 -5.11 -17.82 -8.58
C SER A 311 -4.40 -17.97 -9.92
N VAL A 312 -4.77 -19.01 -10.66
CA VAL A 312 -4.40 -19.32 -12.05
C VAL A 312 -5.70 -19.58 -12.80
N GLY A 313 -5.91 -18.90 -13.93
CA GLY A 313 -7.16 -19.00 -14.69
C GLY A 313 -7.79 -17.65 -15.04
N GLY A 314 -8.89 -17.74 -15.77
CA GLY A 314 -9.60 -16.59 -16.32
C GLY A 314 -10.76 -16.11 -15.45
N ILE A 315 -11.57 -15.23 -16.04
CA ILE A 315 -12.74 -14.62 -15.42
C ILE A 315 -13.97 -15.45 -15.76
N ILE A 316 -14.88 -15.59 -14.79
CA ILE A 316 -16.21 -16.17 -14.95
C ILE A 316 -17.30 -15.16 -14.58
N THR A 317 -18.50 -15.34 -15.12
CA THR A 317 -19.73 -14.71 -14.61
C THR A 317 -20.45 -15.68 -13.67
N VAL A 318 -20.88 -15.21 -12.51
CA VAL A 318 -21.74 -15.94 -11.59
C VAL A 318 -23.09 -15.22 -11.52
N PRO A 319 -24.23 -15.89 -11.82
CA PRO A 319 -25.54 -15.26 -11.68
C PRO A 319 -25.78 -14.76 -10.25
N ALA A 320 -26.29 -13.53 -10.11
CA ALA A 320 -26.57 -12.92 -8.82
C ALA A 320 -27.68 -13.64 -8.04
N ALA A 321 -28.51 -14.43 -8.73
CA ALA A 321 -29.50 -15.33 -8.13
C ALA A 321 -28.94 -16.70 -7.71
N GLY A 322 -27.65 -16.96 -7.96
CA GLY A 322 -27.04 -18.28 -7.91
C GLY A 322 -27.27 -19.06 -9.20
N GLY A 323 -26.44 -20.08 -9.45
CA GLY A 323 -26.57 -20.94 -10.64
C GLY A 323 -25.24 -21.29 -11.29
N ARG A 324 -25.31 -21.75 -12.55
CA ARG A 324 -24.12 -22.18 -13.30
C ARG A 324 -23.31 -20.98 -13.79
N ALA A 325 -22.03 -20.93 -13.45
CA ALA A 325 -21.13 -19.91 -13.93
C ALA A 325 -20.83 -20.02 -15.44
N GLY A 326 -20.59 -18.89 -16.10
CA GLY A 326 -20.16 -18.79 -17.50
C GLY A 326 -18.70 -18.37 -17.60
N ILE A 327 -17.96 -18.89 -18.58
CA ILE A 327 -16.58 -18.44 -18.85
C ILE A 327 -16.62 -17.12 -19.60
N VAL A 328 -15.83 -16.15 -19.16
CA VAL A 328 -15.69 -14.82 -19.79
C VAL A 328 -14.37 -14.72 -20.53
N THR A 329 -13.27 -15.11 -19.87
CA THR A 329 -11.92 -15.03 -20.45
C THR A 329 -11.14 -16.30 -20.16
N THR A 330 -10.15 -16.59 -21.00
CA THR A 330 -9.23 -17.72 -20.83
C THR A 330 -7.80 -17.20 -21.03
N PRO A 331 -6.90 -17.34 -20.03
CA PRO A 331 -5.50 -16.94 -20.20
C PRO A 331 -4.83 -17.70 -21.35
N VAL A 332 -3.97 -17.02 -22.10
CA VAL A 332 -3.18 -17.65 -23.17
C VAL A 332 -2.20 -18.66 -22.57
N SER A 333 -2.34 -19.93 -22.96
CA SER A 333 -1.51 -21.02 -22.47
C SER A 333 -0.01 -20.76 -22.70
N GLY A 334 0.81 -21.01 -21.67
CA GLY A 334 2.27 -20.87 -21.74
C GLY A 334 2.80 -19.45 -21.53
N THR A 335 1.97 -18.40 -21.66
CA THR A 335 2.39 -17.01 -21.46
C THR A 335 1.65 -16.35 -20.31
N GLU A 336 0.33 -16.45 -20.28
CA GLU A 336 -0.52 -15.81 -19.30
C GLU A 336 -0.97 -16.81 -18.23
N ARG A 337 -0.86 -16.37 -16.98
CA ARG A 337 -1.20 -17.16 -15.81
C ARG A 337 -2.62 -16.91 -15.35
N THR A 338 -3.07 -15.66 -15.36
CA THR A 338 -4.31 -15.27 -14.68
C THR A 338 -4.83 -13.93 -15.18
N HIS A 339 -6.15 -13.78 -15.22
CA HIS A 339 -6.83 -12.52 -15.49
C HIS A 339 -7.50 -12.03 -14.21
N ARG A 340 -7.10 -10.85 -13.71
CA ARG A 340 -7.42 -10.36 -12.36
C ARG A 340 -8.14 -9.03 -12.38
N TRP A 341 -8.75 -8.70 -11.24
CA TRP A 341 -9.34 -7.39 -10.97
C TRP A 341 -10.32 -6.93 -12.09
N PRO A 342 -11.29 -7.79 -12.46
CA PRO A 342 -12.16 -7.51 -13.60
C PRO A 342 -13.06 -6.29 -13.34
N GLN A 343 -13.47 -5.62 -14.42
CA GLN A 343 -14.55 -4.65 -14.43
C GLN A 343 -15.31 -4.73 -15.75
N MET A 344 -16.65 -4.70 -15.71
CA MET A 344 -17.45 -4.56 -16.91
C MET A 344 -17.44 -3.09 -17.36
N LEU A 345 -17.17 -2.85 -18.64
CA LEU A 345 -17.27 -1.51 -19.20
C LEU A 345 -18.73 -1.10 -19.43
N PRO A 346 -19.05 0.20 -19.44
CA PRO A 346 -20.41 0.69 -19.66
C PRO A 346 -21.09 0.06 -20.88
N GLY A 347 -22.36 -0.31 -20.70
CA GLY A 347 -23.15 -0.97 -21.74
C GLY A 347 -22.91 -2.47 -21.87
N GLY A 348 -22.12 -3.10 -20.99
CA GLY A 348 -22.04 -4.56 -20.87
C GLY A 348 -21.37 -5.27 -22.05
N ARG A 349 -20.68 -4.53 -22.93
CA ARG A 349 -20.14 -5.07 -24.19
C ARG A 349 -18.76 -5.71 -24.04
N ALA A 350 -17.96 -5.23 -23.09
CA ALA A 350 -16.56 -5.61 -22.96
C ALA A 350 -16.12 -5.62 -21.49
N VAL A 351 -15.21 -6.54 -21.16
CA VAL A 351 -14.62 -6.66 -19.83
C VAL A 351 -13.17 -6.18 -19.85
N MET A 352 -12.79 -5.40 -18.85
CA MET A 352 -11.42 -4.95 -18.59
C MET A 352 -10.81 -5.78 -17.45
N PHE A 353 -9.52 -6.10 -17.54
CA PHE A 353 -8.83 -6.89 -16.51
C PHE A 353 -7.31 -6.72 -16.56
N THR A 354 -6.65 -6.98 -15.43
CA THR A 354 -5.19 -7.06 -15.31
C THR A 354 -4.70 -8.44 -15.74
N VAL A 355 -3.63 -8.50 -16.52
CA VAL A 355 -3.03 -9.75 -16.99
C VAL A 355 -1.80 -10.07 -16.15
N GLY A 356 -1.82 -11.22 -15.47
CA GLY A 356 -0.63 -11.79 -14.83
C GLY A 356 0.01 -12.84 -15.72
N ASP A 357 1.33 -12.83 -15.82
CA ASP A 357 2.10 -13.77 -16.63
C ASP A 357 2.82 -14.83 -15.76
N PHE A 358 3.44 -15.81 -16.43
CA PHE A 358 4.26 -16.83 -15.78
C PHE A 358 5.72 -16.39 -15.57
N ALA A 359 6.19 -15.36 -16.26
CA ALA A 359 7.57 -14.89 -16.16
C ALA A 359 7.82 -14.13 -14.85
N ASN A 360 6.80 -13.43 -14.35
CA ASN A 360 6.83 -12.58 -13.16
C ASN A 360 5.61 -12.89 -12.27
N PRO A 361 5.48 -14.12 -11.73
CA PRO A 361 4.26 -14.54 -11.03
C PRO A 361 3.93 -13.72 -9.78
N ASP A 362 4.93 -13.08 -9.16
CA ASP A 362 4.80 -12.32 -7.92
C ASP A 362 5.20 -10.84 -8.07
N ASN A 363 5.11 -10.28 -9.28
CA ASN A 363 5.39 -8.87 -9.53
C ASN A 363 4.46 -8.29 -10.60
N TYR A 364 3.55 -7.42 -10.18
CA TYR A 364 2.52 -6.81 -11.03
C TYR A 364 2.82 -5.37 -11.47
N TYR A 365 3.94 -4.76 -11.04
CA TYR A 365 4.29 -3.40 -11.48
C TYR A 365 4.49 -3.28 -13.00
N GLY A 366 4.88 -4.38 -13.66
CA GLY A 366 5.01 -4.47 -15.11
C GLY A 366 3.77 -5.01 -15.84
N ALA A 367 2.67 -5.27 -15.12
CA ALA A 367 1.47 -5.89 -15.69
C ALA A 367 0.81 -4.98 -16.74
N LYS A 368 -0.07 -5.58 -17.54
CA LYS A 368 -0.87 -4.88 -18.56
C LYS A 368 -2.35 -4.97 -18.25
N ILE A 369 -3.12 -3.99 -18.70
CA ILE A 369 -4.58 -4.01 -18.70
C ILE A 369 -5.04 -4.32 -20.11
N ASP A 370 -5.80 -5.40 -20.23
CA ASP A 370 -6.43 -5.82 -21.47
C ASP A 370 -7.94 -5.62 -21.38
N VAL A 371 -8.56 -5.41 -22.54
CA VAL A 371 -10.01 -5.34 -22.71
C VAL A 371 -10.43 -6.38 -23.75
N GLN A 372 -11.44 -7.18 -23.40
CA GLN A 372 -12.01 -8.21 -24.28
C GLN A 372 -13.48 -7.91 -24.58
N ILE A 373 -13.84 -7.91 -25.86
CA ILE A 373 -15.23 -7.81 -26.32
C ILE A 373 -15.92 -9.16 -26.11
N LEU A 374 -17.05 -9.18 -25.43
CA LEU A 374 -17.72 -10.42 -25.04
C LEU A 374 -18.28 -11.20 -26.24
N ALA A 375 -18.86 -10.49 -27.20
CA ALA A 375 -19.54 -11.12 -28.35
C ALA A 375 -18.56 -11.80 -29.32
N THR A 376 -17.34 -11.28 -29.47
CA THR A 376 -16.36 -11.75 -30.46
C THR A 376 -15.17 -12.47 -29.83
N GLY A 377 -14.91 -12.24 -28.54
CA GLY A 377 -13.66 -12.66 -27.88
C GLY A 377 -12.44 -11.84 -28.30
N GLU A 378 -12.61 -10.82 -29.15
CA GLU A 378 -11.52 -9.95 -29.59
C GLU A 378 -10.95 -9.20 -28.39
N ARG A 379 -9.62 -9.19 -28.29
CA ARG A 379 -8.89 -8.69 -27.14
C ARG A 379 -7.78 -7.74 -27.57
N ARG A 380 -7.59 -6.69 -26.79
CA ARG A 380 -6.48 -5.73 -26.96
C ARG A 380 -5.92 -5.27 -25.64
N THR A 381 -4.65 -4.90 -25.65
CA THR A 381 -4.02 -4.19 -24.53
C THR A 381 -4.32 -2.71 -24.64
N VAL A 382 -4.80 -2.12 -23.54
CA VAL A 382 -5.14 -0.68 -23.46
C VAL A 382 -4.19 0.09 -22.56
N LEU A 383 -3.52 -0.58 -21.61
CA LEU A 383 -2.50 0.03 -20.76
C LEU A 383 -1.34 -0.94 -20.51
N HIS A 384 -0.13 -0.39 -20.46
CA HIS A 384 1.09 -1.08 -20.01
C HIS A 384 1.56 -0.53 -18.66
N ALA A 385 2.29 -1.35 -17.89
CA ALA A 385 2.76 -1.03 -16.55
C ALA A 385 1.62 -0.51 -15.67
N ALA A 386 0.51 -1.24 -15.62
CA ALA A 386 -0.71 -0.83 -14.95
C ALA A 386 -1.34 -2.05 -14.26
N GLU A 387 -1.74 -1.85 -13.02
CA GLU A 387 -2.42 -2.83 -12.18
C GLU A 387 -3.77 -2.25 -11.75
N MET A 388 -4.78 -3.11 -11.64
CA MET A 388 -6.15 -2.79 -11.19
C MET A 388 -6.70 -1.46 -11.72
N ALA A 389 -7.39 -1.50 -12.85
CA ALA A 389 -8.02 -0.32 -13.46
C ALA A 389 -9.52 -0.21 -13.12
N ARG A 390 -10.03 1.02 -13.11
CA ARG A 390 -11.45 1.37 -12.99
C ARG A 390 -11.80 2.41 -14.06
N TYR A 391 -12.89 2.19 -14.78
CA TYR A 391 -13.49 3.18 -15.64
C TYR A 391 -14.27 4.20 -14.81
N SER A 392 -13.95 5.47 -15.00
CA SER A 392 -14.62 6.61 -14.40
C SER A 392 -15.64 7.18 -15.38
N ALA A 393 -16.84 7.54 -14.90
CA ALA A 393 -17.84 8.25 -15.69
C ALA A 393 -17.37 9.65 -16.16
N SER A 394 -16.20 10.12 -15.72
CA SER A 394 -15.50 11.26 -16.32
C SER A 394 -14.91 10.97 -17.71
N GLY A 395 -14.98 9.74 -18.23
CA GLY A 395 -14.41 9.34 -19.52
C GLY A 395 -12.93 8.96 -19.44
N HIS A 396 -12.49 8.50 -18.27
CA HIS A 396 -11.08 8.17 -18.00
C HIS A 396 -10.95 6.76 -17.40
N LEU A 397 -9.84 6.10 -17.67
CA LEU A 397 -9.39 4.97 -16.83
C LEU A 397 -8.54 5.52 -15.69
N ILE A 398 -8.87 5.10 -14.47
CA ILE A 398 -8.08 5.29 -13.27
C ILE A 398 -7.40 3.97 -12.94
N PHE A 399 -6.09 3.95 -12.73
CA PHE A 399 -5.35 2.71 -12.51
C PHE A 399 -4.20 2.90 -11.54
N ALA A 400 -3.81 1.82 -10.89
CA ALA A 400 -2.66 1.80 -10.00
C ALA A 400 -1.37 1.52 -10.77
N ARG A 401 -0.28 2.11 -10.29
CA ARG A 401 1.08 1.87 -10.75
C ARG A 401 2.04 2.20 -9.62
N ALA A 402 2.74 1.20 -9.10
CA ALA A 402 3.83 1.40 -8.14
C ALA A 402 3.44 2.25 -6.91
N GLY A 403 2.27 1.96 -6.32
CA GLY A 403 1.78 2.68 -5.15
C GLY A 403 1.26 4.11 -5.42
N ALA A 404 0.92 4.42 -6.66
CA ALA A 404 0.27 5.67 -7.06
C ALA A 404 -0.93 5.40 -7.98
N LEU A 405 -1.90 6.32 -8.01
CA LEU A 405 -2.96 6.31 -9.02
C LEU A 405 -2.61 7.24 -10.18
N PHE A 406 -2.94 6.77 -11.37
CA PHE A 406 -2.86 7.52 -12.61
C PHE A 406 -4.23 7.55 -13.28
N SER A 407 -4.43 8.53 -14.13
CA SER A 407 -5.59 8.65 -15.01
C SER A 407 -5.17 8.78 -16.46
N VAL A 408 -5.97 8.23 -17.37
CA VAL A 408 -5.83 8.45 -18.81
C VAL A 408 -7.20 8.57 -19.47
N PRO A 409 -7.38 9.43 -20.50
CA PRO A 409 -8.62 9.44 -21.28
C PRO A 409 -8.89 8.07 -21.90
N PHE A 410 -10.16 7.66 -21.91
CA PHE A 410 -10.56 6.39 -22.49
C PHE A 410 -11.95 6.44 -23.09
N ASP A 411 -12.06 5.99 -24.34
CA ASP A 411 -13.33 5.84 -25.03
C ASP A 411 -13.83 4.38 -24.95
N PRO A 412 -14.90 4.09 -24.19
CA PRO A 412 -15.42 2.72 -24.05
C PRO A 412 -16.10 2.19 -25.32
N VAL A 413 -16.36 3.03 -26.33
CA VAL A 413 -16.92 2.60 -27.63
C VAL A 413 -15.80 2.18 -28.57
N SER A 414 -14.75 2.99 -28.72
CA SER A 414 -13.61 2.60 -29.55
C SER A 414 -12.56 1.78 -28.80
N LEU A 415 -12.70 1.55 -27.48
CA LEU A 415 -11.72 1.02 -26.50
C LEU A 415 -10.28 1.54 -26.68
N ALA A 416 -10.16 2.81 -27.06
CA ALA A 416 -8.88 3.50 -27.17
C ALA A 416 -8.56 4.22 -25.85
N ALA A 417 -7.36 3.99 -25.33
CA ALA A 417 -6.77 4.76 -24.24
C ALA A 417 -5.80 5.81 -24.80
N GLY A 418 -5.65 6.94 -24.10
CA GLY A 418 -4.61 7.92 -24.42
C GLY A 418 -3.19 7.43 -24.14
N ASP A 419 -2.20 8.08 -24.74
CA ASP A 419 -0.79 7.64 -24.65
C ASP A 419 -0.03 8.19 -23.42
N ALA A 420 -0.57 9.21 -22.76
CA ALA A 420 0.10 9.93 -21.67
C ALA A 420 -0.70 9.82 -20.36
N PRO A 421 -0.44 8.81 -19.52
CA PRO A 421 -1.02 8.74 -18.19
C PRO A 421 -0.56 9.90 -17.31
N GLN A 422 -1.48 10.43 -16.54
CA GLN A 422 -1.23 11.55 -15.63
C GLN A 422 -1.38 11.10 -14.18
N GLY A 423 -0.48 11.53 -13.31
CA GLY A 423 -0.54 11.19 -11.89
C GLY A 423 -1.73 11.88 -11.22
N LEU A 424 -2.53 11.11 -10.48
CA LEU A 424 -3.68 11.60 -9.72
C LEU A 424 -3.37 11.70 -8.23
N LEU A 425 -2.76 10.67 -7.64
CA LEU A 425 -2.32 10.68 -6.25
C LEU A 425 -1.13 9.73 -6.02
N GLN A 426 -0.31 10.04 -5.03
CA GLN A 426 0.76 9.18 -4.54
C GLN A 426 0.43 8.59 -3.16
N GLY A 427 1.11 7.51 -2.79
CA GLY A 427 0.93 6.87 -1.50
C GLY A 427 -0.41 6.13 -1.42
N LEU A 428 -0.71 5.35 -2.46
CA LEU A 428 -1.82 4.40 -2.49
C LEU A 428 -1.37 3.08 -1.86
N ALA A 429 -2.16 2.56 -0.92
CA ALA A 429 -1.92 1.22 -0.39
C ALA A 429 -2.25 0.18 -1.47
N GLY A 430 -1.41 -0.84 -1.57
CA GLY A 430 -1.58 -1.94 -2.53
C GLY A 430 -0.55 -3.02 -2.31
N ASP A 431 -0.61 -4.04 -3.16
CA ASP A 431 0.17 -5.26 -3.06
C ASP A 431 0.76 -5.61 -4.43
N SER A 432 2.08 -5.50 -4.55
CA SER A 432 2.80 -5.75 -5.80
C SER A 432 2.83 -7.22 -6.20
N THR A 433 2.61 -8.14 -5.26
CA THR A 433 2.64 -9.59 -5.52
C THR A 433 1.35 -10.08 -6.16
N THR A 434 0.25 -9.37 -5.90
CA THR A 434 -1.08 -9.71 -6.40
C THR A 434 -1.58 -8.73 -7.47
N GLY A 435 -1.04 -7.51 -7.49
CA GLY A 435 -1.53 -6.38 -8.29
C GLY A 435 -2.77 -5.72 -7.69
N ALA A 436 -3.10 -6.02 -6.43
CA ALA A 436 -4.23 -5.42 -5.74
C ALA A 436 -3.91 -3.96 -5.37
N ALA A 437 -4.89 -3.08 -5.52
CA ALA A 437 -4.82 -1.70 -5.06
C ALA A 437 -6.07 -1.38 -4.26
N HIS A 438 -5.95 -0.51 -3.25
CA HIS A 438 -7.08 -0.21 -2.36
C HIS A 438 -7.74 1.12 -2.75
N PHE A 439 -8.45 1.11 -3.88
CA PHE A 439 -9.26 2.24 -4.31
C PHE A 439 -10.50 1.77 -5.07
N ASP A 440 -11.50 2.64 -5.11
CA ASP A 440 -12.66 2.50 -5.97
C ASP A 440 -13.26 3.88 -6.30
N ILE A 441 -13.93 4.00 -7.45
CA ILE A 441 -14.51 5.27 -7.91
C ILE A 441 -15.97 5.09 -8.28
N SER A 442 -16.81 5.89 -7.64
CA SER A 442 -18.26 5.92 -7.90
C SER A 442 -18.56 6.63 -9.23
N PRO A 443 -19.56 6.17 -10.01
CA PRO A 443 -20.13 6.92 -11.12
C PRO A 443 -20.62 8.33 -10.74
N ALA A 444 -20.91 8.59 -9.46
CA ALA A 444 -21.26 9.92 -8.95
C ALA A 444 -20.03 10.84 -8.76
N GLY A 445 -18.81 10.32 -8.90
CA GLY A 445 -17.57 11.10 -8.83
C GLY A 445 -16.93 11.16 -7.45
N THR A 446 -17.25 10.24 -6.55
CA THR A 446 -16.51 10.06 -5.31
C THR A 446 -15.42 9.00 -5.50
N LEU A 447 -14.17 9.36 -5.20
CA LEU A 447 -13.04 8.43 -5.15
C LEU A 447 -12.77 8.03 -3.71
N ALA A 448 -12.80 6.73 -3.42
CA ALA A 448 -12.39 6.16 -2.14
C ALA A 448 -11.04 5.48 -2.30
N TYR A 449 -10.12 5.69 -1.36
CA TYR A 449 -8.83 4.99 -1.36
C TYR A 449 -8.26 4.83 0.04
N ILE A 450 -7.43 3.82 0.24
CA ILE A 450 -6.60 3.70 1.44
C ILE A 450 -5.22 4.19 1.10
N ALA A 451 -4.74 5.17 1.86
CA ALA A 451 -3.38 5.65 1.70
C ALA A 451 -2.41 4.54 2.16
N ALA A 452 -1.28 4.38 1.48
CA ALA A 452 -0.18 3.60 2.01
C ALA A 452 0.19 4.20 3.36
N GLY A 453 0.19 3.36 4.41
CA GLY A 453 0.97 3.68 5.60
C GLY A 453 2.39 3.94 5.11
N GLY A 454 3.02 5.02 5.57
CA GLY A 454 4.41 5.28 5.19
C GLY A 454 5.25 4.04 5.44
N ASP A 455 5.90 3.55 4.39
CA ASP A 455 6.62 2.28 4.31
C ASP A 455 5.76 1.00 4.34
N GLN A 456 6.17 0.00 3.55
CA GLN A 456 5.74 -1.39 3.77
C GLN A 456 5.71 -1.65 5.27
N ALA A 457 4.63 -2.24 5.80
CA ALA A 457 4.45 -2.43 7.23
C ALA A 457 5.71 -3.09 7.81
N LEU A 458 6.57 -2.26 8.42
CA LEU A 458 7.91 -2.69 8.74
C LEU A 458 7.79 -3.75 9.81
N THR A 459 8.53 -4.83 9.67
CA THR A 459 8.55 -5.92 10.63
C THR A 459 9.79 -5.84 11.50
N ARG A 460 9.74 -6.58 12.60
CA ARG A 460 10.85 -6.89 13.49
C ARG A 460 10.71 -8.33 13.96
N PRO A 461 11.80 -9.12 13.99
CA PRO A 461 11.78 -10.42 14.66
C PRO A 461 11.48 -10.23 16.16
N ALA A 462 10.69 -11.13 16.73
CA ALA A 462 10.30 -11.11 18.13
C ALA A 462 10.27 -12.52 18.72
N TRP A 463 10.60 -12.62 20.00
CA TRP A 463 10.30 -13.78 20.82
C TRP A 463 8.83 -13.77 21.18
N VAL A 464 8.16 -14.92 21.01
CA VAL A 464 6.80 -15.17 21.46
C VAL A 464 6.83 -16.39 22.37
N ASP A 465 6.40 -16.22 23.61
CA ASP A 465 6.28 -17.35 24.53
C ASP A 465 4.93 -18.07 24.43
N ARG A 466 4.77 -19.19 25.14
CA ARG A 466 3.51 -19.96 25.14
C ARG A 466 2.31 -19.24 25.75
N ALA A 467 2.52 -18.14 26.48
CA ALA A 467 1.44 -17.30 26.99
C ALA A 467 1.07 -16.20 25.98
N GLY A 468 1.74 -16.13 24.82
CA GLY A 468 1.54 -15.11 23.80
C GLY A 468 2.23 -13.79 24.11
N ARG A 469 3.15 -13.73 25.09
CA ARG A 469 3.91 -12.50 25.35
C ARG A 469 4.96 -12.31 24.27
N ILE A 470 5.04 -11.08 23.76
CA ILE A 470 5.91 -10.69 22.65
C ILE A 470 7.05 -9.83 23.19
N GLU A 471 8.28 -10.18 22.83
CA GLU A 471 9.50 -9.41 23.10
C GLU A 471 10.28 -9.22 21.79
N PHE A 472 10.25 -8.00 21.24
CA PHE A 472 10.98 -7.69 20.00
C PHE A 472 12.49 -7.74 20.18
N LEU A 473 13.19 -8.27 19.18
CA LEU A 473 14.65 -8.15 19.13
C LEU A 473 15.07 -6.69 18.95
N GLU A 474 16.22 -6.35 19.51
CA GLU A 474 16.84 -5.03 19.37
C GLU A 474 17.52 -4.89 18.00
N VAL A 475 16.68 -4.84 16.96
CA VAL A 475 17.06 -4.58 15.57
C VAL A 475 16.15 -3.49 14.99
N PRO A 476 16.61 -2.72 13.99
CA PRO A 476 15.79 -1.72 13.32
C PRO A 476 14.52 -2.35 12.72
N ALA A 477 13.46 -1.55 12.59
CA ALA A 477 12.31 -1.96 11.77
C ALA A 477 12.75 -2.10 10.30
N GLY A 478 12.27 -3.15 9.62
CA GLY A 478 12.73 -3.53 8.29
C GLY A 478 11.88 -4.63 7.69
N VAL A 479 12.29 -5.21 6.57
CA VAL A 479 11.59 -6.34 5.95
C VAL A 479 12.40 -7.60 6.19
N TYR A 480 11.93 -8.41 7.13
CA TYR A 480 12.58 -9.63 7.59
C TYR A 480 11.83 -10.88 7.13
N THR A 481 12.58 -11.91 6.75
CA THR A 481 12.06 -13.20 6.24
C THR A 481 12.95 -14.35 6.69
N ASP A 482 12.45 -15.59 6.63
CA ASP A 482 13.21 -16.82 6.85
C ASP A 482 14.04 -16.86 8.17
N PRO A 483 13.42 -16.65 9.35
CA PRO A 483 14.13 -16.73 10.62
C PRO A 483 14.61 -18.16 10.91
N SER A 484 15.82 -18.28 11.46
CA SER A 484 16.48 -19.55 11.73
C SER A 484 17.37 -19.46 12.96
N ILE A 485 17.09 -20.26 13.99
CA ILE A 485 17.79 -20.25 15.28
C ILE A 485 18.95 -21.25 15.25
N SER A 486 20.10 -20.86 15.79
CA SER A 486 21.25 -21.76 15.91
C SER A 486 20.95 -22.91 16.88
N PRO A 487 21.61 -24.09 16.73
CA PRO A 487 21.34 -25.26 17.58
C PRO A 487 21.48 -25.03 19.10
N ASP A 488 22.30 -24.04 19.49
CA ASP A 488 22.54 -23.61 20.87
C ASP A 488 21.61 -22.48 21.34
N GLY A 489 20.76 -21.93 20.47
CA GLY A 489 19.83 -20.84 20.75
C GLY A 489 20.47 -19.45 20.84
N ARG A 490 21.78 -19.32 20.67
CA ARG A 490 22.52 -18.06 20.95
C ARG A 490 22.60 -17.11 19.77
N ARG A 491 22.30 -17.59 18.56
CA ARG A 491 22.35 -16.83 17.32
C ARG A 491 21.10 -17.06 16.49
N ILE A 492 20.71 -16.02 15.76
CA ILE A 492 19.56 -16.02 14.87
C ILE A 492 20.03 -15.55 13.51
N ALA A 493 19.82 -16.36 12.48
CA ALA A 493 19.98 -15.94 11.10
C ALA A 493 18.62 -15.52 10.54
N VAL A 494 18.59 -14.43 9.78
CA VAL A 494 17.38 -13.91 9.14
C VAL A 494 17.74 -13.28 7.81
N SER A 495 16.86 -13.40 6.82
CA SER A 495 16.96 -12.69 5.55
C SER A 495 16.38 -11.29 5.68
N VAL A 496 17.14 -10.27 5.27
CA VAL A 496 16.77 -8.85 5.32
C VAL A 496 16.73 -8.29 3.90
N VAL A 497 15.61 -7.68 3.52
CA VAL A 497 15.50 -6.97 2.24
C VAL A 497 16.05 -5.55 2.41
N ALA A 498 17.09 -5.21 1.65
CA ALA A 498 17.71 -3.89 1.67
C ALA A 498 18.43 -3.58 0.35
N GLY A 499 18.33 -2.34 -0.13
CA GLY A 499 19.13 -1.84 -1.26
C GLY A 499 18.94 -2.58 -2.59
N GLY A 500 17.72 -3.03 -2.89
CA GLY A 500 17.39 -3.77 -4.13
C GLY A 500 17.76 -5.25 -4.13
N GLY A 501 18.24 -5.78 -3.00
CA GLY A 501 18.61 -7.19 -2.81
C GLY A 501 18.10 -7.76 -1.49
N ARG A 502 18.46 -9.01 -1.22
CA ARG A 502 18.15 -9.70 0.03
C ARG A 502 19.41 -10.37 0.55
N ASP A 503 19.72 -10.13 1.83
CA ASP A 503 20.93 -10.64 2.46
C ASP A 503 20.65 -11.32 3.79
N ILE A 504 21.49 -12.29 4.14
CA ILE A 504 21.46 -12.95 5.44
C ILE A 504 22.19 -12.09 6.46
N TRP A 505 21.55 -11.87 7.61
CA TRP A 505 22.12 -11.23 8.77
C TRP A 505 22.04 -12.17 9.97
N ILE A 506 23.03 -12.07 10.86
CA ILE A 506 23.08 -12.83 12.10
C ILE A 506 22.94 -11.87 13.29
N TYR A 507 21.94 -12.13 14.14
CA TYR A 507 21.76 -11.52 15.44
C TYR A 507 22.35 -12.41 16.54
N HIS A 508 23.20 -11.86 17.39
CA HIS A 508 23.70 -12.53 18.58
C HIS A 508 22.85 -12.15 19.79
N VAL A 509 22.20 -13.15 20.40
CA VAL A 509 21.20 -12.94 21.46
C VAL A 509 21.82 -12.29 22.71
N ASP A 510 22.99 -12.75 23.17
CA ASP A 510 23.59 -12.25 24.41
C ASP A 510 24.13 -10.82 24.28
N ARG A 511 24.75 -10.52 23.13
CA ARG A 511 25.43 -9.24 22.88
C ARG A 511 24.53 -8.21 22.23
N LYS A 512 23.35 -8.64 21.77
CA LYS A 512 22.40 -7.85 20.99
C LYS A 512 23.02 -7.19 19.75
N THR A 513 23.99 -7.87 19.15
CA THR A 513 24.69 -7.37 17.95
C THR A 513 24.08 -7.98 16.69
N PHE A 514 23.76 -7.13 15.71
CA PHE A 514 23.19 -7.54 14.43
C PHE A 514 24.19 -7.28 13.30
N THR A 515 24.62 -8.34 12.61
CA THR A 515 25.73 -8.26 11.65
C THR A 515 25.33 -8.84 10.31
N ARG A 516 25.55 -8.07 9.24
CA ARG A 516 25.36 -8.52 7.87
C ARG A 516 26.36 -9.63 7.53
N THR A 517 25.86 -10.77 7.05
CA THR A 517 26.65 -11.98 6.77
C THR A 517 26.82 -12.23 5.28
N THR A 518 25.93 -11.74 4.43
CA THR A 518 26.09 -11.80 2.96
C THR A 518 26.00 -10.41 2.35
N PHE A 519 26.57 -10.26 1.16
CA PHE A 519 26.67 -8.96 0.51
C PHE A 519 26.24 -9.08 -0.96
N GLY A 520 25.08 -8.51 -1.30
CA GLY A 520 24.59 -8.42 -2.67
C GLY A 520 23.95 -9.72 -3.19
N GLY A 521 23.10 -9.58 -4.21
CA GLY A 521 22.31 -10.68 -4.77
C GLY A 521 20.99 -10.94 -4.03
N GLN A 522 20.40 -12.11 -4.26
CA GLN A 522 19.15 -12.56 -3.64
C GLN A 522 19.45 -13.79 -2.76
N ASN A 523 19.83 -13.56 -1.51
CA ASN A 523 20.21 -14.61 -0.56
C ASN A 523 19.05 -14.93 0.41
N VAL A 524 18.62 -16.19 0.46
CA VAL A 524 17.43 -16.65 1.20
C VAL A 524 17.65 -17.94 1.98
N THR A 525 16.69 -18.27 2.85
CA THR A 525 16.57 -19.56 3.56
C THR A 525 17.84 -19.99 4.30
N PRO A 526 18.33 -19.22 5.28
CA PRO A 526 19.54 -19.57 6.01
C PRO A 526 19.34 -20.82 6.89
N LEU A 527 20.26 -21.78 6.79
CA LEU A 527 20.27 -23.01 7.58
C LEU A 527 21.58 -23.15 8.38
N TRP A 528 21.46 -23.50 9.65
CA TRP A 528 22.62 -23.78 10.51
C TRP A 528 23.11 -25.22 10.34
N SER A 529 24.42 -25.42 10.39
CA SER A 529 24.99 -26.74 10.64
C SER A 529 24.63 -27.24 12.05
N ALA A 530 24.66 -28.57 12.27
CA ALA A 530 24.29 -29.17 13.54
C ALA A 530 25.15 -28.70 14.74
N ASP A 531 26.39 -28.31 14.49
CA ASP A 531 27.33 -27.73 15.46
C ASP A 531 27.25 -26.19 15.53
N GLY A 532 26.44 -25.56 14.68
CA GLY A 532 26.31 -24.11 14.55
C GLY A 532 27.53 -23.39 13.98
N SER A 533 28.55 -24.09 13.47
CA SER A 533 29.77 -23.46 12.96
C SER A 533 29.65 -22.89 11.54
N TRP A 534 28.63 -23.32 10.78
CA TRP A 534 28.36 -22.90 9.40
C TRP A 534 26.92 -22.43 9.21
N ILE A 535 26.76 -21.47 8.28
CA ILE A 535 25.48 -21.10 7.67
C ILE A 535 25.50 -21.54 6.22
N TYR A 536 24.44 -22.24 5.80
CA TYR A 536 24.11 -22.52 4.42
C TYR A 536 23.00 -21.58 3.97
N PHE A 537 23.02 -21.14 2.72
CA PHE A 537 21.98 -20.28 2.15
C PHE A 537 21.88 -20.49 0.64
N ALA A 538 20.71 -20.20 0.07
CA ALA A 538 20.51 -20.19 -1.37
C ALA A 538 20.72 -18.77 -1.90
N SER A 539 21.48 -18.64 -2.98
CA SER A 539 21.60 -17.40 -3.75
C SER A 539 20.90 -17.60 -5.09
N LEU A 540 19.88 -16.79 -5.36
CA LEU A 540 19.04 -16.88 -6.54
C LEU A 540 19.55 -15.93 -7.62
N ASP A 541 19.65 -16.43 -8.85
CA ASP A 541 19.85 -15.58 -10.01
C ASP A 541 18.49 -15.20 -10.62
N PRO A 542 18.10 -13.92 -10.58
CA PRO A 542 16.80 -13.51 -11.11
C PRO A 542 16.74 -13.54 -12.64
N SER A 543 17.86 -13.63 -13.36
CA SER A 543 17.90 -13.58 -14.82
C SER A 543 17.48 -14.89 -15.48
N ASP A 544 17.80 -16.03 -14.86
CA ASP A 544 17.51 -17.37 -15.38
C ASP A 544 16.82 -18.29 -14.37
N SER A 545 16.49 -17.76 -13.19
CA SER A 545 15.90 -18.49 -12.07
C SER A 545 16.76 -19.65 -11.54
N SER A 546 18.07 -19.69 -11.83
CA SER A 546 18.98 -20.68 -11.24
C SER A 546 19.27 -20.38 -9.77
N SER A 547 19.84 -21.34 -9.05
CA SER A 547 20.21 -21.17 -7.65
C SER A 547 21.53 -21.84 -7.31
N THR A 548 22.35 -21.14 -6.53
CA THR A 548 23.57 -21.72 -5.94
C THR A 548 23.40 -21.84 -4.44
N ILE A 549 23.66 -23.02 -3.89
CA ILE A 549 23.80 -23.23 -2.45
C ILE A 549 25.20 -22.81 -2.05
N TRP A 550 25.28 -21.86 -1.14
CA TRP A 550 26.53 -21.38 -0.56
C TRP A 550 26.63 -21.81 0.89
N ARG A 551 27.86 -21.86 1.41
CA ARG A 551 28.11 -21.95 2.85
C ARG A 551 29.13 -20.92 3.29
N ARG A 552 28.99 -20.43 4.53
CA ARG A 552 29.92 -19.50 5.16
C ARG A 552 30.14 -19.88 6.62
N ARG A 553 31.34 -19.62 7.16
CA ARG A 553 31.60 -19.72 8.60
C ARG A 553 30.73 -18.70 9.35
N ALA A 554 29.99 -19.18 10.35
CA ALA A 554 29.00 -18.36 11.04
C ALA A 554 29.62 -17.29 11.98
N ASP A 555 30.91 -17.39 12.28
CA ASP A 555 31.70 -16.39 13.01
C ASP A 555 32.41 -15.39 12.06
N GLY A 556 32.23 -15.55 10.74
CA GLY A 556 32.89 -14.73 9.72
C GLY A 556 34.36 -15.07 9.49
N SER A 557 34.93 -16.10 10.13
CA SER A 557 36.36 -16.45 10.00
C SER A 557 36.76 -16.93 8.60
N ARG A 558 35.78 -17.23 7.75
CA ARG A 558 35.94 -17.69 6.37
C ARG A 558 34.83 -17.11 5.52
N ASP A 559 35.20 -16.69 4.31
CA ASP A 559 34.25 -16.19 3.33
C ASP A 559 33.32 -17.28 2.79
N ALA A 560 32.25 -16.84 2.13
CA ALA A 560 31.28 -17.74 1.53
C ALA A 560 31.91 -18.51 0.36
N GLU A 561 31.64 -19.81 0.28
CA GLU A 561 32.05 -20.67 -0.82
C GLU A 561 30.84 -21.41 -1.42
N PRO A 562 30.81 -21.60 -2.75
CA PRO A 562 29.71 -22.31 -3.40
C PRO A 562 29.85 -23.81 -3.09
N VAL A 563 28.72 -24.47 -2.88
CA VAL A 563 28.65 -25.90 -2.55
C VAL A 563 28.04 -26.67 -3.71
N VAL A 564 26.85 -26.27 -4.17
CA VAL A 564 26.11 -26.92 -5.25
C VAL A 564 25.42 -25.86 -6.10
N PHE A 565 25.51 -25.99 -7.43
CA PHE A 565 24.71 -25.22 -8.39
C PHE A 565 23.55 -26.08 -8.89
N LEU A 566 22.36 -25.48 -8.98
CA LEU A 566 21.17 -26.11 -9.52
C LEU A 566 20.53 -25.19 -10.57
N PRO A 567 20.17 -25.69 -11.77
CA PRO A 567 19.66 -24.89 -12.88
C PRO A 567 18.16 -24.54 -12.73
N HIS A 568 17.71 -24.36 -11.49
CA HIS A 568 16.34 -24.02 -11.15
C HIS A 568 16.29 -23.36 -9.77
N ARG A 569 15.19 -22.68 -9.50
CA ARG A 569 14.96 -22.00 -8.24
C ARG A 569 14.72 -23.02 -7.14
N LEU A 570 15.19 -22.72 -5.93
CA LEU A 570 14.95 -23.58 -4.77
C LEU A 570 14.90 -22.78 -3.48
N TYR A 571 14.24 -23.36 -2.49
CA TYR A 571 14.20 -22.88 -1.11
C TYR A 571 14.68 -23.98 -0.17
N LEU A 572 15.68 -23.68 0.66
CA LEU A 572 16.28 -24.69 1.54
C LEU A 572 15.35 -24.97 2.72
N ASN A 573 15.09 -26.25 2.98
CA ASN A 573 14.23 -26.69 4.07
C ASN A 573 15.05 -27.07 5.32
N ALA A 574 16.02 -27.96 5.15
CA ALA A 574 16.82 -28.49 6.24
C ALA A 574 18.14 -29.10 5.77
N LEU A 575 19.14 -29.07 6.66
CA LEU A 575 20.35 -29.88 6.53
C LEU A 575 20.10 -31.26 7.14
N SER A 576 20.54 -32.32 6.48
CA SER A 576 20.50 -33.67 7.04
C SER A 576 21.33 -33.77 8.32
N ARG A 577 20.98 -34.70 9.20
CA ARG A 577 21.66 -34.88 10.50
C ARG A 577 23.16 -35.17 10.37
N ASP A 578 23.55 -35.87 9.31
CA ASP A 578 24.96 -36.18 9.01
C ASP A 578 25.71 -35.00 8.34
N GLY A 579 25.02 -33.90 8.03
CA GLY A 579 25.58 -32.72 7.38
C GLY A 579 26.00 -32.94 5.93
N ARG A 580 25.55 -34.03 5.29
CA ARG A 580 25.97 -34.41 3.93
C ARG A 580 24.98 -34.05 2.83
N HIS A 581 23.73 -33.75 3.19
CA HIS A 581 22.65 -33.47 2.24
C HIS A 581 21.85 -32.25 2.68
N ILE A 582 21.31 -31.52 1.72
CA ILE A 582 20.27 -30.52 1.98
C ILE A 582 18.96 -31.02 1.39
N ILE A 583 17.89 -30.90 2.18
CA ILE A 583 16.51 -31.11 1.77
C ILE A 583 15.94 -29.75 1.34
N PHE A 584 15.20 -29.71 0.24
CA PHE A 584 14.65 -28.49 -0.33
C PHE A 584 13.37 -28.77 -1.12
N ASP A 585 12.60 -27.72 -1.39
CA ASP A 585 11.43 -27.78 -2.26
C ASP A 585 11.87 -27.71 -3.72
N HIS A 586 11.56 -28.73 -4.51
CA HIS A 586 11.90 -28.84 -5.93
C HIS A 586 10.68 -28.51 -6.77
N SER A 587 10.65 -27.31 -7.35
CA SER A 587 9.58 -26.89 -8.25
C SER A 587 9.83 -27.35 -9.68
N HIS A 588 8.91 -28.14 -10.24
CA HIS A 588 8.97 -28.59 -11.62
C HIS A 588 8.43 -27.53 -12.58
N ALA A 589 9.30 -26.93 -13.41
CA ALA A 589 8.91 -25.86 -14.34
C ALA A 589 7.77 -26.25 -15.31
N ALA A 590 7.70 -27.54 -15.70
CA ALA A 590 6.71 -28.04 -16.66
C ALA A 590 5.32 -28.27 -16.06
N THR A 591 5.25 -28.86 -14.86
CA THR A 591 3.99 -29.24 -14.20
C THR A 591 3.55 -28.24 -13.15
N LYS A 592 4.46 -27.38 -12.67
CA LYS A 592 4.28 -26.44 -11.56
C LYS A 592 3.94 -27.11 -10.23
N ALA A 593 4.07 -28.43 -10.16
CA ALA A 593 4.06 -29.17 -8.91
C ALA A 593 5.39 -28.93 -8.18
N SER A 594 5.32 -28.92 -6.85
CA SER A 594 6.50 -28.91 -5.98
C SER A 594 6.61 -30.27 -5.31
N ASP A 595 7.80 -30.85 -5.38
CA ASP A 595 8.16 -32.08 -4.69
C ASP A 595 9.21 -31.76 -3.61
N ILE A 596 9.43 -32.69 -2.69
CA ILE A 596 10.54 -32.59 -1.73
C ILE A 596 11.70 -33.43 -2.22
N ALA A 597 12.85 -32.80 -2.42
CA ALA A 597 14.06 -33.46 -2.87
C ALA A 597 15.21 -33.27 -1.87
N LEU A 598 16.23 -34.12 -1.99
CA LEU A 598 17.52 -33.95 -1.33
C LEU A 598 18.63 -33.80 -2.37
N VAL A 599 19.67 -33.04 -2.04
CA VAL A 599 20.90 -32.96 -2.84
C VAL A 599 22.12 -33.20 -1.95
N PRO A 600 23.05 -34.09 -2.36
CA PRO A 600 24.35 -34.23 -1.70
C PRO A 600 25.17 -32.93 -1.76
N LEU A 601 25.89 -32.59 -0.69
CA LEU A 601 26.80 -31.44 -0.63
C LEU A 601 28.16 -31.77 -1.25
N LEU A 602 28.12 -32.19 -2.50
CA LEU A 602 29.26 -32.53 -3.34
C LEU A 602 29.15 -31.73 -4.64
N ARG A 603 30.31 -31.39 -5.22
CA ARG A 603 30.34 -30.71 -6.51
C ARG A 603 29.65 -31.57 -7.58
N ASP A 604 28.88 -30.94 -8.45
CA ASP A 604 28.15 -31.57 -9.56
C ASP A 604 27.12 -32.64 -9.12
N ALA A 605 26.69 -32.60 -7.86
CA ALA A 605 25.67 -33.51 -7.34
C ALA A 605 24.29 -33.24 -7.96
N VAL A 606 23.56 -34.34 -8.20
CA VAL A 606 22.18 -34.31 -8.71
C VAL A 606 21.22 -34.51 -7.55
N SER A 607 20.09 -33.80 -7.56
CA SER A 607 19.05 -33.97 -6.57
C SER A 607 18.25 -35.26 -6.78
N THR A 608 17.81 -35.88 -5.69
CA THR A 608 16.96 -37.08 -5.68
C THR A 608 15.65 -36.76 -4.96
N PRO A 609 14.48 -37.12 -5.53
CA PRO A 609 13.19 -36.91 -4.85
C PRO A 609 13.09 -37.80 -3.60
N ILE A 610 12.53 -37.26 -2.53
CA ILE A 610 12.15 -37.98 -1.31
C ILE A 610 10.65 -38.19 -1.29
N VAL A 611 9.88 -37.12 -1.49
CA VAL A 611 8.42 -37.14 -1.60
C VAL A 611 8.10 -36.50 -2.94
N ALA A 612 7.51 -37.30 -3.82
CA ALA A 612 7.09 -36.89 -5.15
C ALA A 612 5.81 -37.64 -5.46
N THR A 613 4.67 -36.97 -5.30
CA THR A 613 3.36 -37.56 -5.58
C THR A 613 2.62 -36.75 -6.64
N ASN A 614 1.33 -37.02 -6.84
CA ASN A 614 0.49 -36.17 -7.69
C ASN A 614 0.01 -34.90 -6.96
N ALA A 615 0.24 -34.83 -5.65
CA ALA A 615 -0.01 -33.65 -4.84
C ALA A 615 1.21 -32.73 -4.88
N GLU A 616 1.05 -31.51 -4.37
CA GLU A 616 2.17 -30.60 -4.11
C GLU A 616 2.66 -30.79 -2.67
N GLU A 617 3.98 -30.76 -2.50
CA GLU A 617 4.66 -30.90 -1.24
C GLU A 617 5.68 -29.78 -0.98
N PHE A 618 5.71 -29.29 0.25
CA PHE A 618 6.49 -28.12 0.66
C PHE A 618 7.05 -28.24 2.09
N THR A 619 7.97 -27.32 2.43
CA THR A 619 8.36 -26.93 3.79
C THR A 619 8.74 -28.09 4.73
N SER A 620 9.44 -29.09 4.20
CA SER A 620 9.79 -30.30 4.95
C SER A 620 10.74 -30.05 6.13
N ARG A 621 10.61 -30.82 7.22
CA ARG A 621 11.52 -30.80 8.37
C ARG A 621 11.80 -32.19 8.91
N PRO A 622 13.07 -32.64 8.93
CA PRO A 622 13.43 -33.90 9.57
C PRO A 622 13.31 -33.77 11.10
N SER A 623 12.94 -34.87 11.75
CA SER A 623 12.95 -34.97 13.21
C SER A 623 14.39 -34.84 13.75
N PRO A 624 14.57 -34.44 15.02
CA PRO A 624 15.91 -34.28 15.60
C PRO A 624 16.78 -35.55 15.58
N ASP A 625 16.15 -36.73 15.65
CA ASP A 625 16.81 -38.03 15.52
C ASP A 625 17.05 -38.46 14.07
N GLY A 626 16.50 -37.73 13.09
CA GLY A 626 16.63 -37.99 11.66
C GLY A 626 15.81 -39.17 11.14
N ARG A 627 14.92 -39.75 11.96
CA ARG A 627 14.14 -40.94 11.57
C ARG A 627 12.85 -40.61 10.83
N TRP A 628 12.31 -39.42 11.04
CA TRP A 628 11.03 -38.97 10.50
C TRP A 628 11.18 -37.69 9.70
N LEU A 629 10.32 -37.49 8.70
CA LEU A 629 10.22 -36.27 7.92
C LEU A 629 8.78 -35.77 8.02
N ALA A 630 8.61 -34.57 8.60
CA ALA A 630 7.35 -33.84 8.54
C ALA A 630 7.33 -32.96 7.30
N TYR A 631 6.18 -32.80 6.66
CA TYR A 631 6.05 -31.98 5.47
C TYR A 631 4.62 -31.49 5.25
N GLU A 632 4.48 -30.41 4.51
CA GLU A 632 3.20 -29.89 4.02
C GLU A 632 2.81 -30.61 2.72
N SER A 633 1.55 -31.02 2.58
CA SER A 633 1.03 -31.53 1.29
C SER A 633 -0.44 -31.19 1.10
N ASN A 634 -0.84 -30.99 -0.16
CA ASN A 634 -2.23 -30.76 -0.55
C ASN A 634 -2.99 -32.02 -1.00
N GLU A 635 -2.47 -33.23 -0.72
CA GLU A 635 -3.04 -34.50 -1.19
C GLU A 635 -4.50 -34.74 -0.77
N SER A 636 -4.96 -34.08 0.29
CA SER A 636 -6.36 -34.12 0.77
C SER A 636 -7.24 -33.03 0.14
N SER A 637 -6.78 -32.37 -0.94
CA SER A 637 -7.38 -31.16 -1.56
C SER A 637 -7.31 -29.90 -0.69
N ARG A 638 -6.58 -29.95 0.42
CA ARG A 638 -6.26 -28.85 1.33
C ARG A 638 -4.85 -29.07 1.85
N SER A 639 -4.14 -27.98 2.16
CA SER A 639 -2.80 -28.09 2.75
C SER A 639 -2.88 -28.64 4.18
N GLU A 640 -2.21 -29.76 4.42
CA GLU A 640 -2.13 -30.48 5.69
C GLU A 640 -0.68 -30.88 5.99
N ILE A 641 -0.41 -31.17 7.25
CA ILE A 641 0.86 -31.70 7.72
C ILE A 641 0.82 -33.22 7.73
N TYR A 642 1.80 -33.81 7.06
CA TYR A 642 2.05 -35.25 7.05
C TYR A 642 3.41 -35.55 7.66
N VAL A 643 3.54 -36.77 8.19
CA VAL A 643 4.81 -37.34 8.63
C VAL A 643 5.02 -38.68 7.96
N ARG A 644 6.26 -38.98 7.58
CA ARG A 644 6.72 -40.26 7.03
C ARG A 644 8.09 -40.65 7.58
N PRO A 645 8.57 -41.90 7.41
CA PRO A 645 9.96 -42.21 7.65
C PRO A 645 10.86 -41.36 6.73
N ALA A 646 11.98 -40.87 7.25
CA ALA A 646 12.91 -40.04 6.48
C ALA A 646 13.70 -40.85 5.44
N ASP A 647 13.84 -42.16 5.64
CA ASP A 647 14.38 -43.07 4.62
C ASP A 647 13.41 -43.15 3.43
N PRO A 648 13.82 -42.72 2.21
CA PRO A 648 12.98 -42.76 1.03
C PRO A 648 12.43 -44.16 0.71
N GLY A 649 13.17 -45.22 1.07
CA GLY A 649 12.78 -46.62 0.82
C GLY A 649 11.78 -47.19 1.82
N ALA A 650 11.55 -46.52 2.95
CA ALA A 650 10.60 -46.94 3.96
C ALA A 650 9.18 -46.41 3.68
N SER A 651 8.18 -47.30 3.82
CA SER A 651 6.77 -46.97 3.65
C SER A 651 6.11 -46.49 4.94
N GLY A 652 4.98 -45.80 4.81
CA GLY A 652 4.22 -45.26 5.93
C GLY A 652 4.07 -43.75 5.84
N ARG A 653 2.84 -43.26 6.07
CA ARG A 653 2.49 -41.85 6.03
C ARG A 653 1.33 -41.62 6.99
N TRP A 654 1.44 -40.60 7.84
CA TRP A 654 0.42 -40.23 8.82
C TRP A 654 0.08 -38.77 8.63
N GLN A 655 -1.22 -38.47 8.46
CA GLN A 655 -1.71 -37.11 8.54
C GLN A 655 -1.73 -36.69 10.01
N VAL A 656 -1.11 -35.56 10.32
CA VAL A 656 -0.93 -35.08 11.70
C VAL A 656 -1.89 -33.92 12.02
N SER A 657 -2.20 -33.06 11.05
CA SER A 657 -3.18 -31.98 11.22
C SER A 657 -4.60 -32.42 10.86
N THR A 658 -5.59 -31.73 11.43
CA THR A 658 -7.02 -32.03 11.24
C THR A 658 -7.80 -30.87 10.63
N THR A 659 -7.31 -29.64 10.79
CA THR A 659 -7.94 -28.41 10.32
C THR A 659 -7.10 -27.67 9.29
N GLY A 660 -6.15 -28.35 8.64
CA GLY A 660 -5.18 -27.74 7.74
C GLY A 660 -3.90 -27.41 8.49
N GLY A 661 -2.81 -27.21 7.76
CA GLY A 661 -1.55 -26.85 8.38
C GLY A 661 -0.43 -26.59 7.38
N ARG A 662 0.49 -25.72 7.80
CA ARG A 662 1.67 -25.29 7.04
C ARG A 662 2.88 -25.19 7.93
N GLU A 663 4.06 -25.20 7.32
CA GLU A 663 5.35 -24.96 7.98
C GLU A 663 5.57 -25.79 9.26
N PRO A 664 5.63 -27.13 9.12
CA PRO A 664 5.85 -27.99 10.26
C PRO A 664 7.24 -27.76 10.87
N LYS A 665 7.36 -27.73 12.20
CA LYS A 665 8.62 -27.58 12.94
C LYS A 665 8.65 -28.52 14.14
N TRP A 666 9.66 -29.35 14.24
CA TRP A 666 9.85 -30.23 15.39
C TRP A 666 10.36 -29.44 16.61
N SER A 667 9.89 -29.79 17.80
CA SER A 667 10.58 -29.44 19.04
C SER A 667 11.97 -30.08 19.07
N ARG A 668 12.90 -29.47 19.81
CA ARG A 668 14.29 -29.94 19.88
C ARG A 668 14.42 -31.38 20.41
N ASP A 669 13.50 -31.79 21.28
CA ASP A 669 13.41 -33.14 21.86
C ASP A 669 12.63 -34.14 20.98
N GLY A 670 12.02 -33.69 19.88
CA GLY A 670 11.25 -34.52 18.95
C GLY A 670 9.88 -34.99 19.47
N ARG A 671 9.45 -34.52 20.65
CA ARG A 671 8.17 -34.93 21.28
C ARG A 671 6.97 -34.11 20.84
N SER A 672 7.20 -33.01 20.14
CA SER A 672 6.14 -32.15 19.64
C SER A 672 6.42 -31.71 18.21
N LEU A 673 5.38 -31.70 17.38
CA LEU A 673 5.39 -31.10 16.06
C LEU A 673 4.52 -29.84 16.10
N TYR A 674 5.11 -28.69 15.85
CA TYR A 674 4.40 -27.44 15.69
C TYR A 674 4.07 -27.22 14.22
N TYR A 675 2.94 -26.58 13.95
CA TYR A 675 2.58 -26.12 12.62
C TYR A 675 1.65 -24.93 12.75
N ARG A 676 1.55 -24.11 11.71
CA ARG A 676 0.60 -23.00 11.69
C ARG A 676 -0.59 -23.30 10.81
N PHE A 677 -1.73 -22.73 11.14
CA PHE A 677 -2.87 -22.69 10.26
C PHE A 677 -3.58 -21.35 10.47
N ASP A 678 -3.84 -20.64 9.38
CA ASP A 678 -4.35 -19.26 9.42
C ASP A 678 -3.45 -18.37 10.31
N ASN A 679 -4.02 -17.62 11.26
CA ASN A 679 -3.27 -16.76 12.17
C ASN A 679 -2.81 -17.46 13.48
N GLN A 680 -2.88 -18.79 13.53
CA GLN A 680 -2.73 -19.59 14.76
C GLN A 680 -1.55 -20.56 14.68
N LEU A 681 -0.98 -20.89 15.85
CA LEU A 681 0.02 -21.95 16.00
C LEU A 681 -0.58 -23.15 16.74
N PHE A 682 -0.43 -24.33 16.16
CA PHE A 682 -0.82 -25.61 16.72
C PHE A 682 0.41 -26.42 17.14
N SER A 683 0.19 -27.36 18.06
CA SER A 683 1.16 -28.36 18.46
C SER A 683 0.50 -29.72 18.50
N VAL A 684 1.26 -30.74 18.10
CA VAL A 684 0.89 -32.14 18.19
C VAL A 684 1.93 -32.88 18.98
N ALA A 685 1.51 -33.60 20.03
CA ALA A 685 2.40 -34.51 20.75
C ALA A 685 2.67 -35.74 19.89
N ILE A 686 3.94 -36.12 19.78
CA ILE A 686 4.43 -37.24 18.98
C ILE A 686 5.11 -38.26 19.88
N GLU A 687 4.73 -39.54 19.73
CA GLU A 687 5.39 -40.70 20.29
C GLU A 687 5.96 -41.50 19.12
N SER A 688 7.28 -41.64 19.01
CA SER A 688 7.94 -42.22 17.83
C SER A 688 8.62 -43.57 18.10
N THR A 689 8.46 -44.09 19.31
CA THR A 689 9.04 -45.36 19.78
C THR A 689 8.04 -46.09 20.69
N PRO A 690 7.73 -47.38 20.42
CA PRO A 690 8.30 -48.24 19.39
C PRO A 690 7.76 -47.99 17.96
N ALA A 691 6.61 -47.35 17.82
CA ALA A 691 5.98 -46.99 16.54
C ALA A 691 5.63 -45.49 16.51
N PHE A 692 5.27 -44.97 15.33
CA PHE A 692 4.83 -43.59 15.19
C PHE A 692 3.35 -43.44 15.57
N GLU A 693 3.10 -42.63 16.59
CA GLU A 693 1.77 -42.24 17.05
C GLU A 693 1.75 -40.72 17.28
N ASN A 694 0.61 -40.10 16.98
CA ASN A 694 0.36 -38.68 17.21
C ASN A 694 -0.94 -38.49 17.99
N ARG A 695 -0.99 -37.44 18.81
CA ARG A 695 -2.20 -37.02 19.52
C ARG A 695 -3.03 -36.04 18.68
N THR A 696 -4.20 -35.66 19.17
CA THR A 696 -5.00 -34.60 18.55
C THR A 696 -4.25 -33.26 18.62
N PRO A 697 -4.20 -32.47 17.53
CA PRO A 697 -3.61 -31.14 17.57
C PRO A 697 -4.27 -30.22 18.59
N VAL A 698 -3.46 -29.44 19.29
CA VAL A 698 -3.91 -28.41 20.23
C VAL A 698 -3.41 -27.04 19.79
N GLN A 699 -4.29 -26.04 19.84
CA GLN A 699 -3.90 -24.66 19.60
C GLN A 699 -3.03 -24.17 20.77
N VAL A 700 -1.84 -23.65 20.47
CA VAL A 700 -0.90 -23.11 21.46
C VAL A 700 -0.93 -21.59 21.47
N LEU A 701 -1.07 -20.97 20.30
CA LEU A 701 -1.13 -19.51 20.15
C LEU A 701 -2.21 -19.11 19.14
N SER A 702 -2.82 -17.95 19.36
CA SER A 702 -3.81 -17.31 18.47
C SER A 702 -3.37 -15.91 18.09
N ASN A 703 -3.73 -15.45 16.89
CA ASN A 703 -3.42 -14.11 16.39
C ASN A 703 -1.91 -13.79 16.43
N VAL A 704 -1.08 -14.81 16.15
CA VAL A 704 0.38 -14.67 16.21
C VAL A 704 1.03 -14.44 14.86
N TYR A 705 0.34 -14.84 13.80
CA TYR A 705 0.74 -14.66 12.41
C TYR A 705 -0.11 -13.57 11.77
N ASP A 706 0.54 -12.71 11.00
CA ASP A 706 -0.10 -11.65 10.27
C ASP A 706 0.09 -11.93 8.77
N PRO A 707 -0.99 -12.27 8.03
CA PRO A 707 -0.88 -12.60 6.60
C PRO A 707 -0.36 -11.43 5.76
N ARG A 708 -0.28 -10.22 6.33
CA ARG A 708 0.20 -8.98 5.69
C ARG A 708 1.69 -8.88 5.52
N ILE A 709 2.46 -9.69 6.24
CA ILE A 709 3.92 -9.57 6.33
C ILE A 709 4.66 -10.84 5.94
N GLU A 710 3.93 -11.90 5.59
CA GLU A 710 4.50 -13.22 5.38
C GLU A 710 5.02 -13.41 3.96
N THR A 711 6.33 -13.35 3.80
CA THR A 711 7.02 -13.91 2.63
C THR A 711 8.07 -14.93 3.11
N GLY A 712 7.85 -16.21 2.82
CA GLY A 712 8.72 -17.31 3.28
C GLY A 712 8.27 -17.96 4.60
N VAL A 713 9.20 -18.61 5.30
CA VAL A 713 8.93 -19.29 6.59
C VAL A 713 8.66 -18.25 7.68
N ALA A 714 7.58 -18.41 8.44
CA ALA A 714 7.09 -17.39 9.38
C ALA A 714 7.72 -17.48 10.79
N TYR A 715 8.25 -18.64 11.17
CA TYR A 715 8.75 -18.86 12.53
C TYR A 715 9.83 -19.95 12.66
N ASP A 716 10.50 -19.94 13.82
CA ASP A 716 11.35 -21.04 14.27
C ASP A 716 11.21 -21.31 15.77
N VAL A 717 11.58 -22.50 16.22
CA VAL A 717 11.37 -22.97 17.60
C VAL A 717 12.68 -22.95 18.38
N HIS A 718 12.74 -22.17 19.46
CA HIS A 718 13.91 -22.10 20.32
C HIS A 718 14.01 -23.35 21.22
N PRO A 719 15.23 -23.81 21.60
CA PRO A 719 15.41 -24.96 22.49
C PRO A 719 14.70 -24.87 23.86
N ASP A 720 14.40 -23.67 24.36
CA ASP A 720 13.64 -23.45 25.60
C ASP A 720 12.11 -23.52 25.43
N GLY A 721 11.62 -23.71 24.21
CA GLY A 721 10.20 -23.80 23.88
C GLY A 721 9.50 -22.47 23.56
N ARG A 722 10.24 -21.35 23.50
CA ARG A 722 9.76 -20.09 22.89
C ARG A 722 9.83 -20.16 21.36
N PHE A 723 9.11 -19.25 20.71
CA PHE A 723 9.06 -19.13 19.26
C PHE A 723 9.72 -17.83 18.81
N LEU A 724 10.55 -17.88 17.78
CA LEU A 724 10.99 -16.71 17.06
C LEU A 724 10.04 -16.48 15.89
N MET A 725 9.41 -15.31 15.83
CA MET A 725 8.43 -14.95 14.80
C MET A 725 8.75 -13.60 14.19
N ILE A 726 8.42 -13.38 12.93
CA ILE A 726 8.44 -12.04 12.31
C ILE A 726 7.12 -11.34 12.60
N ARG A 727 7.17 -10.13 13.17
CA ARG A 727 6.01 -9.37 13.64
C ARG A 727 6.05 -7.94 13.14
N LEU A 728 4.90 -7.28 13.04
CA LEU A 728 4.86 -5.83 12.78
C LEU A 728 5.64 -5.07 13.85
N ALA A 729 6.48 -4.13 13.41
CA ALA A 729 7.30 -3.29 14.27
C ALA A 729 6.46 -2.29 15.07
N ASP A 730 5.34 -1.85 14.48
CA ASP A 730 4.30 -1.05 15.09
C ASP A 730 2.95 -1.60 14.64
N GLU A 731 2.21 -2.18 15.58
CA GLU A 731 0.89 -2.77 15.32
C GLU A 731 -0.17 -1.71 14.95
N ASN A 732 0.11 -0.41 15.18
CA ASN A 732 -0.74 0.72 14.82
C ASN A 732 -0.25 1.48 13.56
N ALA A 733 0.85 1.06 12.93
CA ALA A 733 1.41 1.77 11.75
C ALA A 733 0.73 1.42 10.42
N VAL A 734 -0.31 0.59 10.46
CA VAL A 734 -1.13 0.33 9.28
C VAL A 734 -1.98 1.57 9.03
N SER A 735 -2.13 1.96 7.77
CA SER A 735 -3.03 3.05 7.44
C SER A 735 -4.46 2.65 7.81
N ASP A 736 -4.90 3.11 8.96
CA ASP A 736 -6.19 2.80 9.55
C ASP A 736 -7.30 3.73 9.03
N SER A 737 -7.04 4.46 7.93
CA SER A 737 -7.99 5.42 7.38
C SER A 737 -8.29 5.21 5.90
N ILE A 738 -9.58 5.18 5.58
CA ILE A 738 -10.08 5.30 4.21
C ILE A 738 -10.27 6.79 3.93
N ARG A 739 -9.68 7.28 2.85
CA ARG A 739 -9.80 8.66 2.39
C ARG A 739 -10.80 8.72 1.25
N LEU A 740 -11.70 9.68 1.33
CA LEU A 740 -12.67 9.99 0.29
C LEU A 740 -12.35 11.35 -0.32
N ILE A 741 -12.37 11.42 -1.64
CA ILE A 741 -12.33 12.66 -2.40
C ILE A 741 -13.70 12.82 -3.07
N LEU A 742 -14.49 13.75 -2.55
CA LEU A 742 -15.77 14.12 -3.16
C LEU A 742 -15.52 15.01 -4.38
N ASN A 743 -16.33 14.84 -5.44
CA ASN A 743 -16.23 15.58 -6.71
C ASN A 743 -14.89 15.37 -7.45
N ALA A 744 -14.32 14.16 -7.38
CA ALA A 744 -13.04 13.81 -8.01
C ALA A 744 -13.02 13.98 -9.54
N PHE A 745 -14.18 14.00 -10.21
CA PHE A 745 -14.26 14.21 -11.67
C PHE A 745 -13.66 15.54 -12.13
N ASP A 746 -13.79 16.60 -11.34
CA ASP A 746 -13.25 17.91 -11.71
C ASP A 746 -11.73 17.87 -11.72
N GLU A 747 -11.11 17.19 -10.77
CA GLU A 747 -9.66 17.01 -10.71
C GLU A 747 -9.15 16.14 -11.87
N ILE A 748 -9.80 14.99 -12.10
CA ILE A 748 -9.45 14.08 -13.19
C ILE A 748 -9.51 14.81 -14.54
N ARG A 749 -10.53 15.65 -14.77
CA ARG A 749 -10.66 16.41 -16.01
C ARG A 749 -9.68 17.57 -16.12
N LYS A 750 -9.37 18.27 -15.02
CA LYS A 750 -8.41 19.39 -15.00
C LYS A 750 -7.02 18.93 -15.42
N ILE A 751 -6.53 17.86 -14.77
CA ILE A 751 -5.22 17.28 -15.08
C ILE A 751 -5.17 16.88 -16.57
N GLY A 752 -6.26 16.29 -17.09
CA GLY A 752 -6.41 15.90 -18.51
C GLY A 752 -6.34 17.06 -19.52
N SER A 753 -6.65 18.29 -19.09
CA SER A 753 -6.72 19.47 -19.98
C SER A 753 -5.41 20.23 -20.15
N GLY A 754 -4.35 19.85 -19.44
CA GLY A 754 -3.04 20.53 -19.50
C GLY A 754 -3.06 21.98 -19.03
N LYS A 755 -4.05 22.35 -18.20
CA LYS A 755 -4.21 23.68 -17.59
C LYS A 755 -3.97 23.67 -16.10
#